data_AF-A0A2B4SCW9-F1
#
_entry.id   AF-A0A2B4SCW9-F1
#
_cell.length_a   1.000
_cell.length_b   1.000
_cell.length_c   1.000
_cell.angle_alpha   90.00
_cell.angle_beta   90.00
_cell.angle_gamma   90.00
#
_symmetry.space_group_name_H-M   'P 1'
#
loop_
_entity.id
_entity.type
_entity.pdbx_description
1 polymer ?
#
loop_
_entity_poly.entity_id
_entity_poly.type
_entity_poly.pdbx_seq_one_letter_code
_entity_poly.pdbx_strand_id
1 'polypeptide(L)'
;MAAVEDRTNSNPLVQPLLTDLYQITMAYAYWKSGKVLDNAVFDLYFRKNPFHGEFTVFAGLEECVHFVRNFKFSDSDISYLKTILPAAVEEEFYKFLRDIDTRKVTLSAMLEGSIVFPKIPLIRVEGPLPVIQLMETTLLNLVNFASLVATNAARFRLAAGWNKSLIEFGLRRSQGPDGGLSASKYCYIGGFDGTSNVLAGKLYGIPVKGTQAHAFITSFTPDELPSVGTLQPTDKSKEPRDFYPVVLDWLKKVCPVLRVLESEVHVGELAAFSAYAVAFPETFLALVDTYDVLRSGIPGFSAVALALNDFGYRAIGVRLDSGDLSYISLQIRKALEKGHAIDSFGIGTHLVTCQKQPALGCVFKLVELNSDARMKLSQDIEKVTIPGKKEAFRLYGGDGRALLDLMLRCNEAPPSPGKRVLCRHPFDEAKRAYVCPSHVEALYHVYWKDGKICSPLPPLSEIKERVKDSLKRFRQDHLRALNPTPYKASCSANSCITQERVFYHQTMTPSWLEMYASYIDSSRVLTAAQLTFNAGNVDNAALLKIPMIPAGTLRDSMPLTIEITVAHDVSIGQGTDSDIAYGVSDGNRMIGFHTWDKGNYNDRSPCNGVEGVSGSTLTSVRLESLTPKPSDSFYPGQYVLTLKLDQRWGSCYTAHDGGFVSTAGFNSRLTFSKGLTLEVYKGDKVERVGIRYIKVTIIGDDA
;
A
#
# COMPACT_ATOMS: atom_id res chain seq x y z
N MET A 1 9.64 -39.33 -15.65
CA MET A 1 9.26 -39.01 -14.25
C MET A 1 9.57 -37.57 -13.83
N ALA A 2 10.51 -36.84 -14.45
CA ALA A 2 10.85 -35.45 -14.07
C ALA A 2 9.92 -34.32 -14.60
N ALA A 3 8.84 -34.64 -15.33
CA ALA A 3 7.95 -33.63 -15.95
C ALA A 3 6.60 -33.45 -15.23
N VAL A 4 6.32 -34.25 -14.19
CA VAL A 4 5.04 -34.23 -13.44
C VAL A 4 5.18 -33.52 -12.09
N GLU A 5 6.40 -33.33 -11.57
CA GLU A 5 6.65 -32.67 -10.27
C GLU A 5 6.58 -31.13 -10.30
N ASP A 6 6.54 -30.48 -11.48
CA ASP A 6 6.71 -29.02 -11.57
C ASP A 6 5.38 -28.24 -11.70
N ARG A 7 4.25 -28.93 -11.94
CA ARG A 7 2.90 -28.33 -11.88
C ARG A 7 2.25 -28.43 -10.49
N THR A 8 2.83 -29.18 -9.56
CA THR A 8 2.24 -29.46 -8.24
C THR A 8 2.50 -28.39 -7.18
N ASN A 9 3.34 -27.38 -7.47
CA ASN A 9 3.71 -26.33 -6.50
C ASN A 9 3.02 -24.97 -6.70
N SER A 10 2.15 -24.79 -7.70
CA SER A 10 1.45 -23.51 -7.90
C SER A 10 0.04 -23.54 -7.31
N ASN A 11 -0.32 -22.50 -6.56
CA ASN A 11 -1.67 -22.32 -6.03
C ASN A 11 -2.70 -22.20 -7.18
N PRO A 12 -3.69 -23.11 -7.29
CA PRO A 12 -4.62 -23.13 -8.42
C PRO A 12 -5.55 -21.90 -8.46
N LEU A 13 -5.68 -21.16 -7.37
CA LEU A 13 -6.46 -19.92 -7.34
C LEU A 13 -5.69 -18.73 -7.95
N VAL A 14 -4.37 -18.83 -8.07
CA VAL A 14 -3.50 -17.75 -8.58
C VAL A 14 -3.35 -17.92 -10.09
N GLN A 15 -4.23 -17.25 -10.83
CA GLN A 15 -4.34 -17.33 -12.29
C GLN A 15 -4.73 -15.97 -12.90
N PRO A 16 -4.68 -15.78 -14.23
CA PRO A 16 -4.94 -14.46 -14.84
C PRO A 16 -6.33 -13.87 -14.58
N LEU A 17 -7.35 -14.71 -14.31
CA LEU A 17 -8.69 -14.24 -13.93
C LEU A 17 -8.81 -13.80 -12.46
N LEU A 18 -7.76 -13.97 -11.63
CA LEU A 18 -7.68 -13.36 -10.30
C LEU A 18 -7.32 -11.88 -10.45
N THR A 19 -8.23 -11.14 -11.07
CA THR A 19 -8.06 -9.76 -11.49
C THR A 19 -9.41 -9.05 -11.51
N ASP A 20 -9.39 -7.73 -11.56
CA ASP A 20 -10.63 -6.97 -11.68
C ASP A 20 -11.03 -6.85 -13.16
N LEU A 21 -12.34 -6.82 -13.46
CA LEU A 21 -12.84 -6.71 -14.85
C LEU A 21 -12.24 -5.49 -15.60
N TYR A 22 -12.03 -4.38 -14.90
CA TYR A 22 -11.46 -3.18 -15.50
C TYR A 22 -10.02 -3.37 -16.00
N GLN A 23 -9.28 -4.35 -15.48
CA GLN A 23 -7.95 -4.69 -15.99
C GLN A 23 -8.05 -5.29 -17.40
N ILE A 24 -9.04 -6.16 -17.64
CA ILE A 24 -9.28 -6.74 -18.96
C ILE A 24 -9.76 -5.67 -19.95
N THR A 25 -10.67 -4.78 -19.54
CA THR A 25 -11.17 -3.72 -20.43
C THR A 25 -10.11 -2.67 -20.74
N MET A 26 -9.21 -2.35 -19.79
CA MET A 26 -8.04 -1.51 -20.06
C MET A 26 -7.04 -2.20 -21.00
N ALA A 27 -6.78 -3.51 -20.82
CA ALA A 27 -5.94 -4.27 -21.75
C ALA A 27 -6.51 -4.26 -23.17
N TYR A 28 -7.83 -4.39 -23.31
CA TYR A 28 -8.52 -4.24 -24.59
C TYR A 28 -8.36 -2.82 -25.16
N ALA A 29 -8.52 -1.77 -24.36
CA ALA A 29 -8.33 -0.39 -24.81
C ALA A 29 -6.88 -0.13 -25.27
N TYR A 30 -5.88 -0.68 -24.58
CA TYR A 30 -4.49 -0.62 -25.02
C TYR A 30 -4.25 -1.38 -26.31
N TRP A 31 -4.84 -2.57 -26.45
CA TRP A 31 -4.78 -3.36 -27.67
C TRP A 31 -5.36 -2.59 -28.86
N LYS A 32 -6.57 -2.04 -28.69
CA LYS A 32 -7.29 -1.27 -29.71
C LYS A 32 -6.61 0.04 -30.08
N SER A 33 -5.88 0.66 -29.16
CA SER A 33 -5.10 1.88 -29.40
C SER A 33 -3.68 1.63 -29.90
N GLY A 34 -3.31 0.38 -30.21
CA GLY A 34 -1.99 0.04 -30.76
C GLY A 34 -0.84 0.10 -29.74
N LYS A 35 -1.14 0.12 -28.44
CA LYS A 35 -0.13 0.24 -27.35
C LYS A 35 0.49 -1.08 -26.93
N VAL A 36 0.27 -2.16 -27.68
CA VAL A 36 0.76 -3.51 -27.34
C VAL A 36 2.29 -3.63 -27.34
N LEU A 37 2.97 -2.74 -28.05
CA LEU A 37 4.43 -2.69 -28.14
C LEU A 37 5.07 -1.71 -27.14
N ASP A 38 4.27 -0.91 -26.44
CA ASP A 38 4.80 0.02 -25.44
C ASP A 38 5.47 -0.77 -24.31
N ASN A 39 6.69 -0.39 -23.96
CA ASN A 39 7.43 -0.96 -22.83
C ASN A 39 7.18 -0.10 -21.60
N ALA A 40 6.70 -0.71 -20.52
CA ALA A 40 6.36 -0.01 -19.30
C ALA A 40 7.11 -0.58 -18.09
N VAL A 41 7.32 0.27 -17.09
CA VAL A 41 7.88 -0.11 -15.79
C VAL A 41 6.89 0.27 -14.70
N PHE A 42 6.54 -0.72 -13.88
CA PHE A 42 5.71 -0.55 -12.70
C PHE A 42 6.47 -0.88 -11.43
N ASP A 43 6.26 -0.07 -10.40
CA ASP A 43 6.75 -0.32 -9.05
C ASP A 43 5.59 -0.74 -8.13
N LEU A 44 5.79 -1.84 -7.40
CA LEU A 44 4.95 -2.29 -6.29
C LEU A 44 5.58 -1.84 -4.98
N TYR A 45 4.93 -0.98 -4.22
CA TYR A 45 5.39 -0.51 -2.90
C TYR A 45 4.21 -0.24 -1.97
N PHE A 46 4.46 0.05 -0.70
CA PHE A 46 3.40 0.44 0.26
C PHE A 46 3.64 1.84 0.83
N ARG A 47 2.58 2.48 1.32
CA ARG A 47 2.64 3.91 1.72
C ARG A 47 3.00 4.14 3.18
N LYS A 48 2.61 3.24 4.08
CA LYS A 48 2.80 3.36 5.53
C LYS A 48 3.06 1.99 6.14
N ASN A 49 3.96 1.93 7.12
CA ASN A 49 4.18 0.72 7.89
C ASN A 49 2.88 0.35 8.66
N PRO A 50 2.56 -0.95 8.79
CA PRO A 50 1.34 -1.38 9.44
C PRO A 50 1.44 -1.32 10.96
N PHE A 51 0.29 -1.38 11.64
CA PHE A 51 0.19 -1.53 13.10
C PHE A 51 0.82 -0.39 13.91
N HIS A 52 0.89 0.82 13.32
CA HIS A 52 1.62 1.97 13.87
C HIS A 52 3.10 1.66 14.20
N GLY A 53 3.69 0.69 13.49
CA GLY A 53 5.12 0.37 13.55
C GLY A 53 5.94 1.19 12.56
N GLU A 54 7.25 0.96 12.54
CA GLU A 54 8.18 1.57 11.58
C GLU A 54 8.93 0.55 10.72
N PHE A 55 8.45 -0.69 10.66
CA PHE A 55 9.02 -1.71 9.79
C PHE A 55 7.94 -2.63 9.22
N THR A 56 8.24 -3.21 8.07
CA THR A 56 7.47 -4.26 7.42
C THR A 56 8.41 -5.39 7.02
N VAL A 57 7.98 -6.64 7.13
CA VAL A 57 8.68 -7.82 6.59
C VAL A 57 8.14 -8.06 5.18
N PHE A 58 9.01 -8.04 4.17
CA PHE A 58 8.60 -8.36 2.80
C PHE A 58 8.34 -9.86 2.64
N ALA A 59 7.17 -10.22 2.14
CA ALA A 59 6.77 -11.60 1.83
C ALA A 59 5.80 -11.66 0.64
N GLY A 60 5.68 -12.85 0.03
CA GLY A 60 4.83 -13.16 -1.12
C GLY A 60 5.57 -13.35 -2.44
N LEU A 61 6.90 -13.31 -2.45
CA LEU A 61 7.70 -13.28 -3.67
C LEU A 61 7.65 -14.60 -4.45
N GLU A 62 7.74 -15.74 -3.76
CA GLU A 62 7.66 -17.07 -4.37
C GLU A 62 6.40 -17.23 -5.24
N GLU A 63 5.23 -16.90 -4.69
CA GLU A 63 3.94 -16.98 -5.41
C GLU A 63 3.90 -16.01 -6.59
N CYS A 64 4.50 -14.82 -6.46
CA CYS A 64 4.58 -13.85 -7.55
C CYS A 64 5.43 -14.36 -8.72
N VAL A 65 6.57 -15.01 -8.43
CA VAL A 65 7.44 -15.59 -9.47
C VAL A 65 6.75 -16.77 -10.15
N HIS A 66 6.07 -17.63 -9.39
CA HIS A 66 5.27 -18.72 -9.94
C HIS A 66 4.09 -18.22 -10.79
N PHE A 67 3.43 -17.14 -10.37
CA PHE A 67 2.38 -16.50 -11.15
C PHE A 67 2.89 -15.99 -12.49
N VAL A 68 4.00 -15.24 -12.51
CA VAL A 68 4.59 -14.74 -13.78
C VAL A 68 5.05 -15.90 -14.67
N ARG A 69 5.58 -16.98 -14.08
CA ARG A 69 5.96 -18.19 -14.82
C ARG A 69 4.78 -18.87 -15.52
N ASN A 70 3.64 -18.94 -14.83
CA ASN A 70 2.47 -19.67 -15.28
C ASN A 70 1.38 -18.77 -15.88
N PHE A 71 1.66 -17.48 -16.09
CA PHE A 71 0.69 -16.50 -16.55
C PHE A 71 0.22 -16.81 -17.98
N LYS A 72 -0.94 -17.45 -18.09
CA LYS A 72 -1.54 -17.81 -19.37
C LYS A 72 -3.05 -17.97 -19.23
N PHE A 73 -3.83 -17.40 -20.15
CA PHE A 73 -5.27 -17.62 -20.22
C PHE A 73 -5.55 -19.01 -20.81
N SER A 74 -6.41 -19.77 -20.14
CA SER A 74 -6.93 -21.04 -20.64
C SER A 74 -8.06 -20.82 -21.64
N ASP A 75 -8.39 -21.84 -22.43
CA ASP A 75 -9.54 -21.75 -23.36
C ASP A 75 -10.87 -21.58 -22.62
N SER A 76 -10.99 -22.12 -21.40
CA SER A 76 -12.14 -21.86 -20.53
C SER A 76 -12.20 -20.39 -20.09
N ASP A 77 -11.06 -19.77 -19.77
CA ASP A 77 -11.02 -18.35 -19.39
C ASP A 77 -11.45 -17.47 -20.54
N ILE A 78 -10.93 -17.73 -21.74
CA ILE A 78 -11.32 -17.00 -22.95
C ILE A 78 -12.81 -17.18 -23.24
N SER A 79 -13.33 -18.41 -23.11
CA SER A 79 -14.76 -18.68 -23.31
C SER A 79 -15.61 -17.91 -22.30
N TYR A 80 -15.20 -17.83 -21.04
CA TYR A 80 -15.88 -17.05 -20.02
C TYR A 80 -15.83 -15.54 -20.32
N LEU A 81 -14.66 -15.00 -20.68
CA LEU A 81 -14.50 -13.59 -21.01
C LEU A 81 -15.42 -13.13 -22.16
N LYS A 82 -15.64 -13.99 -23.16
CA LYS A 82 -16.61 -13.75 -24.24
C LYS A 82 -18.06 -13.60 -23.77
N THR A 83 -18.41 -14.17 -22.63
CA THR A 83 -19.79 -14.07 -22.09
C THR A 83 -20.02 -12.78 -21.31
N ILE A 84 -18.96 -12.17 -20.76
CA ILE A 84 -19.08 -10.98 -19.90
C ILE A 84 -18.65 -9.68 -20.59
N LEU A 85 -17.82 -9.76 -21.64
CA LEU A 85 -17.42 -8.59 -22.42
C LEU A 85 -18.47 -8.24 -23.49
N PRO A 86 -18.58 -6.97 -23.90
CA PRO A 86 -19.51 -6.58 -24.95
C PRO A 86 -19.28 -7.35 -26.25
N ALA A 87 -20.35 -7.70 -26.96
CA ALA A 87 -20.29 -8.41 -28.24
C ALA A 87 -19.50 -7.66 -29.34
N ALA A 88 -19.23 -6.36 -29.14
CA ALA A 88 -18.43 -5.53 -30.04
C ALA A 88 -16.90 -5.72 -29.88
N VAL A 89 -16.44 -6.51 -28.89
CA VAL A 89 -15.01 -6.81 -28.72
C VAL A 89 -14.54 -7.76 -29.81
N GLU A 90 -13.46 -7.39 -30.50
CA GLU A 90 -12.90 -8.10 -31.65
C GLU A 90 -12.29 -9.46 -31.26
N GLU A 91 -12.42 -10.46 -32.13
CA GLU A 91 -11.90 -11.82 -31.91
C GLU A 91 -10.37 -11.87 -31.76
N GLU A 92 -9.69 -10.94 -32.44
CA GLU A 92 -8.26 -10.77 -32.41
C GLU A 92 -7.74 -10.36 -31.02
N PHE A 93 -8.55 -9.70 -30.19
CA PHE A 93 -8.18 -9.41 -28.80
C PHE A 93 -8.15 -10.69 -27.96
N TYR A 94 -9.12 -11.59 -28.13
CA TYR A 94 -9.11 -12.88 -27.43
C TYR A 94 -7.95 -13.77 -27.90
N LYS A 95 -7.60 -13.70 -29.19
CA LYS A 95 -6.37 -14.33 -29.70
C LYS A 95 -5.14 -13.73 -29.03
N PHE A 96 -5.06 -12.41 -28.92
CA PHE A 96 -3.98 -11.73 -28.19
C PHE A 96 -3.87 -12.25 -26.75
N LEU A 97 -4.97 -12.32 -25.99
CA LEU A 97 -4.97 -12.85 -24.62
C LEU A 97 -4.47 -14.31 -24.54
N ARG A 98 -4.89 -15.17 -25.47
CA ARG A 98 -4.46 -16.57 -25.55
C ARG A 98 -2.96 -16.71 -25.83
N ASP A 99 -2.44 -15.81 -26.66
CA ASP A 99 -1.05 -15.83 -27.15
C ASP A 99 -0.08 -15.07 -26.24
N ILE A 100 -0.54 -14.49 -25.11
CA ILE A 100 0.34 -13.83 -24.14
C ILE A 100 1.41 -14.81 -23.65
N ASP A 101 2.65 -14.33 -23.65
CA ASP A 101 3.77 -14.95 -22.94
C ASP A 101 4.54 -13.91 -22.12
N THR A 102 5.26 -14.40 -21.11
CA THR A 102 6.00 -13.55 -20.16
C THR A 102 7.49 -13.47 -20.47
N ARG A 103 7.94 -13.81 -21.69
CA ARG A 103 9.38 -13.77 -22.06
C ARG A 103 9.94 -12.36 -22.06
N LYS A 104 9.12 -11.38 -22.44
CA LYS A 104 9.46 -9.95 -22.43
C LYS A 104 9.24 -9.29 -21.07
N VAL A 105 8.78 -10.04 -20.06
CA VAL A 105 8.60 -9.53 -18.71
C VAL A 105 9.89 -9.72 -17.92
N THR A 106 10.29 -8.69 -17.19
CA THR A 106 11.35 -8.75 -16.19
C THR A 106 10.76 -8.43 -14.82
N LEU A 107 10.94 -9.34 -13.84
CA LEU A 107 10.57 -9.12 -12.45
C LEU A 107 11.84 -9.02 -11.60
N SER A 108 12.03 -7.87 -10.97
CA SER A 108 13.08 -7.64 -9.98
C SER A 108 12.45 -7.38 -8.62
N ALA A 109 13.03 -7.89 -7.54
CA ALA A 109 12.46 -7.75 -6.21
C ALA A 109 13.54 -7.68 -5.13
N MET A 110 13.15 -7.19 -3.95
CA MET A 110 13.93 -7.38 -2.74
C MET A 110 13.96 -8.84 -2.31
N LEU A 111 14.95 -9.23 -1.49
CA LEU A 111 14.97 -10.56 -0.90
C LEU A 111 13.78 -10.73 0.05
N GLU A 112 13.02 -11.80 -0.13
CA GLU A 112 11.93 -12.18 0.77
C GLU A 112 12.43 -12.37 2.20
N GLY A 113 11.69 -11.91 3.22
CA GLY A 113 12.12 -11.91 4.62
C GLY A 113 12.98 -10.69 5.01
N SER A 114 13.28 -9.78 4.08
CA SER A 114 13.95 -8.52 4.41
C SER A 114 13.02 -7.57 5.14
N ILE A 115 13.59 -6.76 6.04
CA ILE A 115 12.89 -5.58 6.54
C ILE A 115 12.88 -4.51 5.46
N VAL A 116 11.69 -3.96 5.18
CA VAL A 116 11.42 -3.02 4.10
C VAL A 116 10.61 -1.82 4.59
N PHE A 117 10.65 -0.74 3.82
CA PHE A 117 10.12 0.55 4.24
C PHE A 117 9.20 1.17 3.18
N PRO A 118 8.29 2.07 3.61
CA PRO A 118 7.36 2.70 2.70
C PRO A 118 8.05 3.41 1.54
N LYS A 119 7.36 3.44 0.40
CA LYS A 119 7.75 4.18 -0.82
C LYS A 119 9.02 3.68 -1.52
N ILE A 120 9.74 2.71 -0.95
CA ILE A 120 10.75 1.95 -1.68
C ILE A 120 10.05 0.82 -2.44
N PRO A 121 10.24 0.67 -3.77
CA PRO A 121 9.70 -0.46 -4.52
C PRO A 121 10.12 -1.79 -3.89
N LEU A 122 9.18 -2.68 -3.62
CA LEU A 122 9.42 -4.05 -3.18
C LEU A 122 9.67 -4.97 -4.37
N ILE A 123 8.84 -4.79 -5.40
CA ILE A 123 8.90 -5.49 -6.68
C ILE A 123 8.83 -4.44 -7.79
N ARG A 124 9.65 -4.60 -8.82
CA ARG A 124 9.56 -3.90 -10.08
C ARG A 124 9.23 -4.88 -11.19
N VAL A 125 8.26 -4.53 -12.01
CA VAL A 125 7.86 -5.30 -13.19
C VAL A 125 8.05 -4.44 -14.43
N GLU A 126 8.79 -4.94 -15.40
CA GLU A 126 9.07 -4.28 -16.68
C GLU A 126 8.63 -5.18 -17.84
N GLY A 127 8.04 -4.61 -18.89
CA GLY A 127 7.66 -5.35 -20.08
C GLY A 127 6.53 -4.71 -20.87
N PRO A 128 5.86 -5.46 -21.76
CA PRO A 128 4.75 -4.94 -22.57
C PRO A 128 3.60 -4.41 -21.71
N LEU A 129 3.19 -3.17 -21.94
CA LEU A 129 2.23 -2.43 -21.11
C LEU A 129 0.93 -3.23 -20.81
N PRO A 130 0.21 -3.79 -21.79
CA PRO A 130 -1.03 -4.51 -21.48
C PRO A 130 -0.79 -5.77 -20.65
N VAL A 131 0.34 -6.45 -20.86
CA VAL A 131 0.66 -7.72 -20.18
C VAL A 131 0.96 -7.47 -18.71
N ILE A 132 1.82 -6.50 -18.39
CA ILE A 132 2.16 -6.21 -17.01
C ILE A 132 1.05 -5.48 -16.25
N GLN A 133 0.17 -4.74 -16.96
CA GLN A 133 -1.04 -4.16 -16.38
C GLN A 133 -1.99 -5.24 -15.87
N LEU A 134 -2.16 -6.34 -16.62
CA LEU A 134 -3.01 -7.47 -16.22
C LEU A 134 -2.53 -8.17 -14.93
N MET A 135 -1.26 -8.01 -14.57
CA MET A 135 -0.66 -8.61 -13.38
C MET A 135 -0.90 -7.80 -12.09
N GLU A 136 -1.33 -6.54 -12.19
CA GLU A 136 -1.43 -5.60 -11.07
C GLU A 136 -2.22 -6.18 -9.88
N THR A 137 -3.46 -6.60 -10.12
CA THR A 137 -4.38 -7.03 -9.05
C THR A 137 -3.84 -8.26 -8.32
N THR A 138 -3.34 -9.25 -9.05
CA THR A 138 -2.82 -10.49 -8.45
C THR A 138 -1.54 -10.24 -7.65
N LEU A 139 -0.58 -9.49 -8.20
CA LEU A 139 0.66 -9.16 -7.49
C LEU A 139 0.38 -8.37 -6.20
N LEU A 140 -0.56 -7.42 -6.26
CA LEU A 140 -1.01 -6.68 -5.07
C LEU A 140 -1.64 -7.60 -4.03
N ASN A 141 -2.48 -8.54 -4.44
CA ASN A 141 -3.13 -9.48 -3.53
C ASN A 141 -2.10 -10.36 -2.80
N LEU A 142 -1.16 -10.95 -3.54
CA LEU A 142 -0.12 -11.83 -3.02
C LEU A 142 0.81 -11.12 -2.04
N VAL A 143 1.29 -9.91 -2.38
CA VAL A 143 2.26 -9.19 -1.54
C VAL A 143 1.61 -8.52 -0.33
N ASN A 144 0.40 -7.93 -0.47
CA ASN A 144 -0.26 -7.24 0.64
C ASN A 144 -0.48 -8.17 1.83
N PHE A 145 -1.12 -9.31 1.58
CA PHE A 145 -1.50 -10.25 2.66
C PHE A 145 -0.26 -10.88 3.28
N ALA A 146 0.65 -11.39 2.45
CA ALA A 146 1.86 -12.05 2.90
C ALA A 146 2.73 -11.15 3.78
N SER A 147 3.05 -9.95 3.30
CA SER A 147 3.90 -9.00 4.02
C SER A 147 3.23 -8.52 5.32
N LEU A 148 1.91 -8.33 5.32
CA LEU A 148 1.16 -7.92 6.51
C LEU A 148 1.21 -9.00 7.61
N VAL A 149 0.92 -10.26 7.26
CA VAL A 149 0.91 -11.39 8.20
C VAL A 149 2.31 -11.66 8.73
N ALA A 150 3.33 -11.69 7.85
CA ALA A 150 4.72 -11.86 8.27
C ALA A 150 5.17 -10.76 9.22
N THR A 151 4.76 -9.50 8.97
CA THR A 151 5.05 -8.37 9.85
C THR A 151 4.36 -8.52 11.21
N ASN A 152 3.09 -8.93 11.23
CA ASN A 152 2.35 -9.15 12.47
C ASN A 152 3.02 -10.25 13.31
N ALA A 153 3.36 -11.37 12.66
CA ALA A 153 4.07 -12.48 13.29
C ALA A 153 5.44 -12.05 13.86
N ALA A 154 6.21 -11.24 13.13
CA ALA A 154 7.47 -10.69 13.61
C ALA A 154 7.30 -9.79 14.84
N ARG A 155 6.21 -9.01 14.92
CA ARG A 155 5.90 -8.19 16.10
C ARG A 155 5.57 -9.04 17.33
N PHE A 156 4.79 -10.12 17.16
CA PHE A 156 4.55 -11.10 18.23
C PHE A 156 5.85 -11.78 18.67
N ARG A 157 6.71 -12.15 17.73
CA ARG A 157 8.05 -12.69 18.03
C ARG A 157 8.91 -11.72 18.83
N LEU A 158 8.96 -10.45 18.44
CA LEU A 158 9.71 -9.43 19.19
C LEU A 158 9.16 -9.22 20.61
N ALA A 159 7.84 -9.29 20.79
CA ALA A 159 7.21 -9.15 22.10
C ALA A 159 7.45 -10.38 23.01
N ALA A 160 7.36 -11.59 22.44
CA ALA A 160 7.55 -12.84 23.19
C ALA A 160 9.02 -13.17 23.46
N GLY A 161 9.93 -12.70 22.61
CA GLY A 161 11.34 -13.10 22.60
C GLY A 161 11.57 -14.42 21.85
N TRP A 162 12.84 -14.68 21.50
CA TRP A 162 13.24 -15.89 20.76
C TRP A 162 13.39 -17.14 21.64
N ASN A 163 13.32 -16.99 22.96
CA ASN A 163 13.38 -18.08 23.93
C ASN A 163 12.01 -18.74 24.22
N LYS A 164 10.92 -18.18 23.68
CA LYS A 164 9.56 -18.70 23.82
C LYS A 164 9.12 -19.40 22.54
N SER A 165 8.32 -20.45 22.67
CA SER A 165 7.72 -21.12 21.52
C SER A 165 6.47 -20.38 21.07
N LEU A 166 6.35 -20.08 19.78
CA LEU A 166 5.15 -19.46 19.20
C LEU A 166 4.50 -20.39 18.17
N ILE A 167 3.22 -20.66 18.33
CA ILE A 167 2.47 -21.60 17.48
C ILE A 167 1.23 -20.91 16.92
N GLU A 168 1.01 -21.04 15.61
CA GLU A 168 -0.11 -20.43 14.90
C GLU A 168 -1.35 -21.35 14.93
N PHE A 169 -2.42 -20.89 15.59
CA PHE A 169 -3.69 -21.62 15.82
C PHE A 169 -4.93 -20.90 15.21
N GLY A 170 -4.71 -20.12 14.16
CA GLY A 170 -5.68 -19.23 13.53
C GLY A 170 -6.44 -19.80 12.33
N LEU A 171 -6.10 -21.00 11.83
CA LEU A 171 -6.76 -21.60 10.65
C LEU A 171 -8.28 -21.44 10.64
N ARG A 172 -8.95 -21.75 11.76
CA ARG A 172 -10.42 -21.70 11.89
C ARG A 172 -11.06 -20.30 11.78
N ARG A 173 -10.25 -19.23 11.80
CA ARG A 173 -10.68 -17.83 11.69
C ARG A 173 -10.03 -17.11 10.51
N SER A 174 -9.23 -17.82 9.71
CA SER A 174 -8.53 -17.25 8.58
C SER A 174 -9.50 -16.87 7.46
N GLN A 175 -9.13 -15.88 6.64
CA GLN A 175 -10.03 -15.27 5.67
C GLN A 175 -10.00 -16.01 4.33
N GLY A 176 -11.08 -16.71 4.00
CA GLY A 176 -11.24 -17.42 2.72
C GLY A 176 -10.50 -18.77 2.68
N PRO A 177 -10.66 -19.52 1.57
CA PRO A 177 -10.13 -20.89 1.44
C PRO A 177 -8.60 -20.95 1.42
N ASP A 178 -7.92 -19.94 0.86
CA ASP A 178 -6.45 -19.87 0.84
C ASP A 178 -5.84 -19.13 2.04
N GLY A 179 -6.61 -18.22 2.66
CA GLY A 179 -6.07 -17.36 3.72
C GLY A 179 -5.55 -18.13 4.93
N GLY A 180 -6.06 -19.34 5.20
CA GLY A 180 -5.52 -20.21 6.25
C GLY A 180 -4.16 -20.82 5.91
N LEU A 181 -4.00 -21.31 4.68
CA LEU A 181 -2.74 -21.91 4.22
C LEU A 181 -1.64 -20.84 4.09
N SER A 182 -1.98 -19.74 3.43
CA SER A 182 -1.09 -18.58 3.27
C SER A 182 -0.74 -17.96 4.64
N ALA A 183 -1.70 -17.80 5.56
CA ALA A 183 -1.40 -17.26 6.89
C ALA A 183 -0.38 -18.12 7.65
N SER A 184 -0.55 -19.45 7.67
CA SER A 184 0.39 -20.35 8.34
C SER A 184 1.81 -20.22 7.77
N LYS A 185 1.95 -20.16 6.43
CA LYS A 185 3.22 -19.95 5.73
C LYS A 185 3.92 -18.67 6.18
N TYR A 186 3.21 -17.54 6.13
CA TYR A 186 3.79 -16.24 6.42
C TYR A 186 3.97 -15.98 7.93
N CYS A 187 3.18 -16.61 8.80
CA CYS A 187 3.44 -16.60 10.24
C CYS A 187 4.75 -17.30 10.58
N TYR A 188 5.01 -18.46 9.94
CA TYR A 188 6.27 -19.18 10.12
C TYR A 188 7.47 -18.35 9.65
N ILE A 189 7.40 -17.75 8.45
CA ILE A 189 8.42 -16.80 7.95
C ILE A 189 8.64 -15.65 8.94
N GLY A 190 7.57 -15.04 9.44
CA GLY A 190 7.64 -13.92 10.39
C GLY A 190 8.23 -14.29 11.75
N GLY A 191 8.40 -15.58 12.06
CA GLY A 191 9.15 -16.03 13.22
C GLY A 191 8.44 -17.04 14.11
N PHE A 192 7.24 -17.53 13.76
CA PHE A 192 6.56 -18.59 14.51
C PHE A 192 7.25 -19.94 14.31
N ASP A 193 7.13 -20.84 15.27
CA ASP A 193 7.87 -22.11 15.33
C ASP A 193 7.08 -23.31 14.80
N GLY A 194 5.76 -23.17 14.72
CA GLY A 194 4.88 -24.19 14.14
C GLY A 194 3.46 -23.69 13.91
N THR A 195 2.62 -24.58 13.39
CA THR A 195 1.21 -24.32 13.09
C THR A 195 0.33 -25.51 13.47
N SER A 196 -0.95 -25.27 13.73
CA SER A 196 -1.98 -26.32 13.78
C SER A 196 -2.46 -26.77 12.39
N ASN A 197 -2.13 -26.03 11.33
CA ASN A 197 -2.58 -26.30 9.98
C ASN A 197 -1.81 -27.48 9.38
N VAL A 198 -2.42 -28.66 9.38
CA VAL A 198 -1.83 -29.90 8.87
C VAL A 198 -1.49 -29.80 7.38
N LEU A 199 -2.32 -29.11 6.58
CA LEU A 199 -2.06 -28.94 5.15
C LEU A 199 -0.82 -28.06 4.92
N ALA A 200 -0.64 -27.00 5.71
CA ALA A 200 0.58 -26.18 5.66
C ALA A 200 1.82 -27.00 6.02
N GLY A 201 1.73 -27.88 7.02
CA GLY A 201 2.80 -28.82 7.36
C GLY A 201 3.16 -29.76 6.21
N LYS A 202 2.16 -30.31 5.52
CA LYS A 202 2.36 -31.20 4.36
C LYS A 202 3.00 -30.48 3.16
N LEU A 203 2.50 -29.30 2.81
CA LEU A 203 2.92 -28.59 1.60
C LEU A 203 4.25 -27.83 1.78
N TYR A 204 4.49 -27.29 2.98
CA TYR A 204 5.60 -26.36 3.22
C TYR A 204 6.64 -26.88 4.22
N GLY A 205 6.45 -28.08 4.78
CA GLY A 205 7.36 -28.66 5.78
C GLY A 205 7.37 -27.90 7.11
N ILE A 206 6.33 -27.11 7.41
CA ILE A 206 6.24 -26.35 8.67
C ILE A 206 5.95 -27.34 9.82
N PRO A 207 6.64 -27.24 10.96
CA PRO A 207 6.36 -28.10 12.12
C PRO A 207 4.89 -27.99 12.56
N VAL A 208 4.20 -29.13 12.55
CA VAL A 208 2.80 -29.21 13.01
C VAL A 208 2.76 -29.45 14.50
N LYS A 209 1.96 -28.65 15.21
CA LYS A 209 1.72 -28.78 16.65
C LYS A 209 0.22 -28.72 16.91
N GLY A 210 -0.25 -29.58 17.79
CA GLY A 210 -1.66 -29.66 18.19
C GLY A 210 -1.78 -30.28 19.57
N THR A 211 -2.93 -30.09 20.18
CA THR A 211 -3.30 -30.69 21.47
C THR A 211 -4.78 -31.09 21.39
N GLN A 212 -5.41 -31.28 22.54
CA GLN A 212 -6.84 -31.58 22.67
C GLN A 212 -7.72 -30.34 22.45
N ALA A 213 -9.01 -30.55 22.17
CA ALA A 213 -10.04 -29.51 22.12
C ALA A 213 -11.07 -29.75 23.23
N HIS A 214 -11.78 -28.71 23.67
CA HIS A 214 -12.81 -28.84 24.71
C HIS A 214 -13.87 -29.89 24.34
N ALA A 215 -14.25 -29.99 23.06
CA ALA A 215 -15.20 -30.99 22.58
C ALA A 215 -14.78 -32.44 22.88
N PHE A 216 -13.48 -32.72 22.88
CA PHE A 216 -12.94 -34.04 23.24
C PHE A 216 -13.06 -34.27 24.76
N ILE A 217 -12.84 -33.26 25.59
CA ILE A 217 -13.00 -33.40 27.04
C ILE A 217 -14.48 -33.59 27.40
N THR A 218 -15.37 -32.78 26.82
CA THR A 218 -16.80 -32.80 27.12
C THR A 218 -17.55 -34.00 26.55
N SER A 219 -16.92 -34.82 25.69
CA SER A 219 -17.52 -36.06 25.19
C SER A 219 -17.45 -37.21 26.20
N PHE A 220 -16.71 -37.06 27.30
CA PHE A 220 -16.62 -38.04 28.38
C PHE A 220 -17.57 -37.61 29.50
N THR A 221 -18.70 -38.32 29.63
CA THR A 221 -19.68 -38.07 30.69
C THR A 221 -19.44 -39.03 31.86
N PRO A 222 -19.76 -38.62 33.11
CA PRO A 222 -19.64 -39.51 34.26
C PRO A 222 -20.48 -40.80 34.16
N ASP A 223 -21.63 -40.72 33.47
CA ASP A 223 -22.59 -41.82 33.38
C ASP A 223 -22.20 -42.88 32.32
N GLU A 224 -21.36 -42.52 31.34
CA GLU A 224 -20.96 -43.39 30.23
C GLU A 224 -19.44 -43.31 29.98
N LEU A 225 -18.63 -43.60 31.02
CA LEU A 225 -17.18 -43.63 30.87
C LEU A 225 -16.74 -44.83 30.01
N PRO A 226 -16.17 -44.61 28.82
CA PRO A 226 -15.62 -45.70 28.03
C PRO A 226 -14.36 -46.27 28.72
N SER A 227 -14.01 -47.51 28.37
CA SER A 227 -12.69 -48.05 28.74
C SER A 227 -11.60 -47.16 28.14
N VAL A 228 -10.72 -46.67 29.01
CA VAL A 228 -9.57 -45.82 28.65
C VAL A 228 -8.46 -46.61 27.94
N GLY A 229 -8.50 -47.94 28.04
CA GLY A 229 -7.54 -48.85 27.41
C GLY A 229 -6.29 -49.13 28.25
N THR A 230 -5.41 -49.98 27.71
CA THR A 230 -4.14 -50.36 28.34
C THR A 230 -2.97 -49.56 27.77
N LEU A 231 -1.97 -49.29 28.61
CA LEU A 231 -0.72 -48.64 28.21
C LEU A 231 0.45 -49.62 28.33
N GLN A 232 1.27 -49.69 27.28
CA GLN A 232 2.52 -50.46 27.27
C GLN A 232 3.63 -49.62 27.92
N PRO A 233 4.32 -50.11 28.98
CA PRO A 233 5.51 -49.43 29.48
C PRO A 233 6.60 -49.30 28.41
N THR A 234 7.40 -48.24 28.49
CA THR A 234 8.60 -48.03 27.62
C THR A 234 9.58 -49.20 27.68
N ASP A 235 9.67 -49.85 28.85
CA ASP A 235 10.28 -51.16 29.01
C ASP A 235 9.36 -52.23 28.41
N LYS A 236 9.68 -52.64 27.18
CA LYS A 236 8.92 -53.63 26.41
C LYS A 236 8.90 -55.03 27.01
N SER A 237 9.66 -55.30 28.07
CA SER A 237 9.61 -56.58 28.79
C SER A 237 8.42 -56.68 29.74
N LYS A 238 7.78 -55.55 30.09
CA LYS A 238 6.62 -55.49 30.97
C LYS A 238 5.33 -55.55 30.15
N GLU A 239 4.35 -56.29 30.62
CA GLU A 239 3.04 -56.39 29.98
C GLU A 239 2.26 -55.06 30.00
N PRO A 240 1.42 -54.78 28.99
CA PRO A 240 0.47 -53.67 29.03
C PRO A 240 -0.47 -53.77 30.23
N ARG A 241 -0.76 -52.64 30.87
CA ARG A 241 -1.67 -52.59 32.03
C ARG A 241 -2.76 -51.54 31.81
N ASP A 242 -3.93 -51.75 32.40
CA ASP A 242 -5.01 -50.77 32.39
C ASP A 242 -4.52 -49.48 33.05
N PHE A 243 -4.62 -48.38 32.32
CA PHE A 243 -4.01 -47.12 32.72
C PHE A 243 -4.87 -46.37 33.73
N TYR A 244 -6.20 -46.44 33.58
CA TYR A 244 -7.12 -45.62 34.38
C TYR A 244 -7.10 -45.94 35.89
N PRO A 245 -7.04 -47.22 36.33
CA PRO A 245 -6.89 -47.54 37.75
C PRO A 245 -5.62 -46.95 38.38
N VAL A 246 -4.51 -46.93 37.63
CA VAL A 246 -3.24 -46.33 38.08
C VAL A 246 -3.39 -44.81 38.25
N VAL A 247 -4.12 -44.16 37.33
CA VAL A 247 -4.44 -42.73 37.43
C VAL A 247 -5.28 -42.44 38.67
N LEU A 248 -6.30 -43.23 38.97
CA LEU A 248 -7.13 -43.08 40.18
C LEU A 248 -6.31 -43.23 41.47
N ASP A 249 -5.36 -44.17 41.49
CA ASP A 249 -4.47 -44.34 42.63
C ASP A 249 -3.50 -43.16 42.83
N TRP A 250 -3.05 -42.54 41.75
CA TRP A 250 -2.29 -41.29 41.83
C TRP A 250 -3.16 -40.10 42.22
N LEU A 251 -4.42 -40.04 41.78
CA LEU A 251 -5.34 -38.96 42.13
C LEU A 251 -5.54 -38.86 43.65
N LYS A 252 -5.78 -39.99 44.31
CA LYS A 252 -5.88 -40.10 45.79
C LYS A 252 -4.66 -39.54 46.51
N LYS A 253 -3.47 -39.67 45.92
CA LYS A 253 -2.21 -39.17 46.49
C LYS A 253 -1.99 -37.69 46.19
N VAL A 254 -2.42 -37.21 45.02
CA VAL A 254 -2.23 -35.84 44.55
C VAL A 254 -3.20 -34.86 45.23
N CYS A 255 -4.48 -35.22 45.36
CA CYS A 255 -5.52 -34.35 45.90
C CYS A 255 -5.18 -33.75 47.29
N PRO A 256 -4.69 -34.53 48.28
CA PRO A 256 -4.26 -33.97 49.57
C PRO A 256 -3.10 -32.97 49.47
N VAL A 257 -2.14 -33.21 48.57
CA VAL A 257 -0.99 -32.33 48.36
C VAL A 257 -1.43 -30.98 47.80
N LEU A 258 -2.37 -31.01 46.85
CA LEU A 258 -2.93 -29.81 46.23
C LEU A 258 -4.05 -29.15 47.06
N ARG A 259 -4.45 -29.75 48.18
CA ARG A 259 -5.56 -29.29 49.05
C ARG A 259 -6.90 -29.21 48.31
N VAL A 260 -7.17 -30.21 47.49
CA VAL A 260 -8.41 -30.38 46.71
C VAL A 260 -9.08 -31.69 47.11
N LEU A 261 -10.41 -31.74 47.21
CA LEU A 261 -11.12 -32.99 47.47
C LEU A 261 -11.26 -33.79 46.17
N GLU A 262 -11.13 -35.12 46.24
CA GLU A 262 -11.26 -35.99 45.05
C GLU A 262 -12.59 -35.79 44.31
N SER A 263 -13.68 -35.52 45.04
CA SER A 263 -15.01 -35.25 44.49
C SER A 263 -15.12 -33.97 43.66
N GLU A 264 -14.10 -33.10 43.70
CA GLU A 264 -14.07 -31.86 42.92
C GLU A 264 -13.45 -32.06 41.54
N VAL A 265 -12.72 -33.16 41.34
CA VAL A 265 -12.10 -33.49 40.07
C VAL A 265 -13.16 -34.10 39.17
N HIS A 266 -13.41 -33.46 38.02
CA HIS A 266 -14.42 -33.91 37.09
C HIS A 266 -14.03 -35.25 36.48
N VAL A 267 -14.79 -36.31 36.78
CA VAL A 267 -14.45 -37.69 36.40
C VAL A 267 -14.32 -37.85 34.87
N GLY A 268 -15.21 -37.20 34.10
CA GLY A 268 -15.11 -37.18 32.64
C GLY A 268 -13.84 -36.49 32.12
N GLU A 269 -13.36 -35.45 32.81
CA GLU A 269 -12.13 -34.74 32.41
C GLU A 269 -10.90 -35.61 32.66
N LEU A 270 -10.86 -36.29 33.82
CA LEU A 270 -9.82 -37.25 34.16
C LEU A 270 -9.77 -38.43 33.17
N ALA A 271 -10.94 -38.98 32.82
CA ALA A 271 -11.04 -40.06 31.85
C ALA A 271 -10.56 -39.61 30.45
N ALA A 272 -10.96 -38.42 30.01
CA ALA A 272 -10.49 -37.85 28.74
C ALA A 272 -8.97 -37.67 28.72
N PHE A 273 -8.38 -37.12 29.80
CA PHE A 273 -6.92 -37.00 29.92
C PHE A 273 -6.23 -38.36 29.87
N SER A 274 -6.78 -39.35 30.56
CA SER A 274 -6.23 -40.70 30.60
C SER A 274 -6.31 -41.36 29.21
N ALA A 275 -7.44 -41.24 28.51
CA ALA A 275 -7.62 -41.76 27.15
C ALA A 275 -6.64 -41.11 26.16
N TYR A 276 -6.44 -39.79 26.27
CA TYR A 276 -5.47 -39.10 25.43
C TYR A 276 -4.02 -39.48 25.76
N ALA A 277 -3.71 -39.71 27.04
CA ALA A 277 -2.39 -40.17 27.48
C ALA A 277 -2.08 -41.59 26.99
N VAL A 278 -3.08 -42.49 26.96
CA VAL A 278 -2.92 -43.84 26.37
C VAL A 278 -2.63 -43.75 24.86
N ALA A 279 -3.34 -42.87 24.15
CA ALA A 279 -3.15 -42.70 22.71
C ALA A 279 -1.83 -41.99 22.35
N PHE A 280 -1.39 -41.03 23.17
CA PHE A 280 -0.23 -40.16 22.89
C PHE A 280 0.71 -40.02 24.10
N PRO A 281 1.26 -41.12 24.63
CA PRO A 281 1.98 -41.12 25.91
C PRO A 281 3.27 -40.30 25.90
N GLU A 282 3.95 -40.23 24.75
CA GLU A 282 5.18 -39.45 24.57
C GLU A 282 4.95 -37.95 24.41
N THR A 283 3.72 -37.55 24.06
CA THR A 283 3.39 -36.14 23.71
C THR A 283 2.21 -35.57 24.49
N PHE A 284 1.87 -36.20 25.62
CA PHE A 284 0.71 -35.81 26.42
C PHE A 284 0.78 -34.36 26.91
N LEU A 285 -0.21 -33.57 26.48
CA LEU A 285 -0.43 -32.18 26.91
C LEU A 285 -1.92 -31.99 27.19
N ALA A 286 -2.26 -31.63 28.44
CA ALA A 286 -3.65 -31.56 28.91
C ALA A 286 -4.27 -30.17 28.74
N LEU A 287 -5.53 -30.11 28.31
CA LEU A 287 -6.34 -28.90 28.30
C LEU A 287 -7.08 -28.77 29.63
N VAL A 288 -6.63 -27.88 30.52
CA VAL A 288 -7.01 -27.92 31.94
C VAL A 288 -8.13 -26.96 32.35
N ASP A 289 -8.64 -26.16 31.42
CA ASP A 289 -9.62 -25.10 31.70
C ASP A 289 -11.02 -25.43 31.16
N THR A 290 -11.40 -26.71 31.09
CA THR A 290 -12.76 -27.09 30.67
C THR A 290 -13.78 -26.85 31.77
N TYR A 291 -13.45 -27.21 33.02
CA TYR A 291 -14.35 -27.05 34.17
C TYR A 291 -13.78 -26.08 35.21
N ASP A 292 -12.69 -26.47 35.88
CA ASP A 292 -11.96 -25.64 36.83
C ASP A 292 -10.47 -25.98 36.78
N VAL A 293 -9.63 -24.99 36.52
CA VAL A 293 -8.18 -25.17 36.36
C VAL A 293 -7.54 -25.74 37.63
N LEU A 294 -7.80 -25.15 38.79
CA LEU A 294 -7.07 -25.46 40.01
C LEU A 294 -7.71 -26.61 40.80
N ARG A 295 -9.02 -26.79 40.66
CA ARG A 295 -9.79 -27.79 41.42
C ARG A 295 -10.07 -29.07 40.63
N SER A 296 -9.97 -29.06 39.30
CA SER A 296 -10.18 -30.25 38.47
C SER A 296 -9.01 -30.52 37.52
N GLY A 297 -8.69 -29.58 36.63
CA GLY A 297 -7.75 -29.79 35.54
C GLY A 297 -6.32 -30.08 36.00
N ILE A 298 -5.77 -29.30 36.95
CA ILE A 298 -4.41 -29.51 37.48
C ILE A 298 -4.29 -30.78 38.33
N PRO A 299 -5.21 -31.09 39.26
CA PRO A 299 -5.23 -32.39 39.94
C PRO A 299 -5.28 -33.56 38.96
N GLY A 300 -6.18 -33.51 37.96
CA GLY A 300 -6.31 -34.55 36.96
C GLY A 300 -5.08 -34.71 36.07
N PHE A 301 -4.50 -33.61 35.59
CA PHE A 301 -3.24 -33.61 34.86
C PHE A 301 -2.10 -34.22 35.69
N SER A 302 -1.98 -33.83 36.96
CA SER A 302 -0.90 -34.29 37.83
C SER A 302 -0.99 -35.80 38.09
N ALA A 303 -2.20 -36.31 38.31
CA ALA A 303 -2.45 -37.74 38.46
C ALA A 303 -2.05 -38.52 37.19
N VAL A 304 -2.47 -38.06 36.01
CA VAL A 304 -2.14 -38.69 34.73
C VAL A 304 -0.63 -38.59 34.42
N ALA A 305 0.01 -37.46 34.71
CA ALA A 305 1.43 -37.27 34.47
C ALA A 305 2.31 -38.18 35.35
N LEU A 306 1.94 -38.37 36.62
CA LEU A 306 2.62 -39.30 37.53
C LEU A 306 2.37 -40.76 37.12
N ALA A 307 1.14 -41.09 36.72
CA ALA A 307 0.83 -42.40 36.16
C ALA A 307 1.66 -42.68 34.89
N LEU A 308 1.81 -41.72 33.96
CA LEU A 308 2.69 -41.87 32.80
C LEU A 308 4.14 -42.14 33.20
N ASN A 309 4.63 -41.48 34.25
CA ASN A 309 5.99 -41.65 34.74
C ASN A 309 6.25 -43.09 35.25
N ASP A 310 5.26 -43.73 35.87
CA ASP A 310 5.37 -45.16 36.28
C ASP A 310 5.54 -46.12 35.10
N PHE A 311 5.10 -45.70 33.90
CA PHE A 311 5.27 -46.44 32.63
C PHE A 311 6.51 -45.98 31.84
N GLY A 312 7.29 -45.04 32.40
CA GLY A 312 8.52 -44.48 31.81
C GLY A 312 8.29 -43.39 30.75
N TYR A 313 7.06 -42.88 30.65
CA TYR A 313 6.73 -41.73 29.80
C TYR A 313 6.79 -40.42 30.57
N ARG A 314 6.86 -39.31 29.84
CA ARG A 314 6.91 -37.96 30.43
C ARG A 314 5.90 -37.05 29.76
N ALA A 315 4.97 -36.53 30.54
CA ALA A 315 4.05 -35.49 30.09
C ALA A 315 4.79 -34.22 29.64
N ILE A 316 4.30 -33.58 28.58
CA ILE A 316 4.86 -32.34 28.03
C ILE A 316 4.41 -31.13 28.87
N GLY A 317 3.11 -31.02 29.20
CA GLY A 317 2.61 -29.88 29.96
C GLY A 317 1.09 -29.70 29.92
N VAL A 318 0.65 -28.46 30.12
CA VAL A 318 -0.77 -28.06 30.18
C VAL A 318 -1.06 -26.88 29.25
N ARG A 319 -2.29 -26.78 28.76
CA ARG A 319 -2.83 -25.66 27.97
C ARG A 319 -3.92 -24.95 28.75
N LEU A 320 -3.89 -23.62 28.70
CA LEU A 320 -4.95 -22.71 29.11
C LEU A 320 -5.44 -21.95 27.88
N ASP A 321 -6.75 -21.76 27.77
CA ASP A 321 -7.41 -20.99 26.69
C ASP A 321 -8.30 -19.85 27.25
N SER A 322 -8.48 -19.76 28.57
CA SER A 322 -9.38 -18.80 29.23
C SER A 322 -8.87 -18.28 30.58
N GLY A 323 -9.52 -17.23 31.08
CA GLY A 323 -9.20 -16.55 32.34
C GLY A 323 -8.02 -15.57 32.27
N ASP A 324 -7.58 -15.06 33.42
CA ASP A 324 -6.34 -14.27 33.51
C ASP A 324 -5.14 -15.22 33.38
N LEU A 325 -4.67 -15.39 32.15
CA LEU A 325 -3.58 -16.30 31.82
C LEU A 325 -2.29 -16.00 32.60
N SER A 326 -2.04 -14.72 32.93
CA SER A 326 -0.87 -14.33 33.72
C SER A 326 -1.01 -14.88 35.14
N TYR A 327 -2.10 -14.54 35.82
CA TYR A 327 -2.35 -14.98 37.19
C TYR A 327 -2.47 -16.51 37.30
N ILE A 328 -3.26 -17.14 36.43
CA ILE A 328 -3.50 -18.59 36.47
C ILE A 328 -2.20 -19.35 36.19
N SER A 329 -1.35 -18.89 35.25
CA SER A 329 -0.07 -19.55 35.00
C SER A 329 0.84 -19.56 36.23
N LEU A 330 0.82 -18.51 37.05
CA LEU A 330 1.56 -18.45 38.31
C LEU A 330 1.02 -19.43 39.34
N GLN A 331 -0.31 -19.56 39.45
CA GLN A 331 -0.93 -20.53 40.37
C GLN A 331 -0.60 -21.97 39.97
N ILE A 332 -0.65 -22.30 38.68
CA ILE A 332 -0.26 -23.62 38.17
C ILE A 332 1.20 -23.93 38.50
N ARG A 333 2.10 -22.97 38.25
CA ARG A 333 3.53 -23.14 38.55
C ARG A 333 3.78 -23.39 40.04
N LYS A 334 3.08 -22.67 40.90
CA LYS A 334 3.13 -22.89 42.35
C LYS A 334 2.64 -24.30 42.73
N ALA A 335 1.54 -24.76 42.13
CA ALA A 335 1.02 -26.11 42.35
C ALA A 335 1.97 -27.22 41.85
N LEU A 336 2.74 -26.95 40.79
CA LEU A 336 3.70 -27.88 40.19
C LEU A 336 5.16 -27.69 40.69
N GLU A 337 5.38 -26.83 41.69
CA GLU A 337 6.71 -26.46 42.23
C GLU A 337 7.74 -26.02 41.15
N LYS A 338 7.28 -25.30 40.12
CA LYS A 338 8.12 -24.78 39.04
C LYS A 338 8.29 -23.26 39.12
N GLY A 339 9.38 -22.73 38.57
CA GLY A 339 9.62 -21.29 38.44
C GLY A 339 8.62 -20.57 37.53
N HIS A 340 8.56 -19.23 37.62
CA HIS A 340 7.61 -18.41 36.87
C HIS A 340 7.96 -18.30 35.37
N ALA A 341 6.97 -18.54 34.48
CA ALA A 341 6.80 -18.03 33.11
C ALA A 341 5.90 -18.96 32.26
N ILE A 342 5.16 -18.40 31.31
CA ILE A 342 4.56 -19.14 30.19
C ILE A 342 5.69 -19.55 29.23
N ASP A 343 5.71 -20.81 28.78
CA ASP A 343 6.77 -21.34 27.91
C ASP A 343 6.46 -21.21 26.41
N SER A 344 5.17 -21.33 26.06
CA SER A 344 4.70 -21.32 24.68
C SER A 344 3.38 -20.56 24.56
N PHE A 345 3.18 -19.88 23.43
CA PHE A 345 1.93 -19.19 23.11
C PHE A 345 1.32 -19.76 21.83
N GLY A 346 0.05 -20.16 21.91
CA GLY A 346 -0.78 -20.46 20.74
C GLY A 346 -1.62 -19.23 20.39
N ILE A 347 -1.48 -18.70 19.18
CA ILE A 347 -2.13 -17.44 18.78
C ILE A 347 -2.96 -17.66 17.52
N GLY A 348 -4.23 -17.28 17.58
CA GLY A 348 -5.19 -17.46 16.49
C GLY A 348 -5.58 -16.15 15.79
N THR A 349 -6.82 -15.70 16.04
CA THR A 349 -7.49 -14.62 15.30
C THR A 349 -6.64 -13.37 15.10
N HIS A 350 -6.11 -12.77 16.17
CA HIS A 350 -5.36 -11.51 16.10
C HIS A 350 -4.09 -11.57 15.23
N LEU A 351 -3.54 -12.78 15.06
CA LEU A 351 -2.37 -13.03 14.23
C LEU A 351 -2.77 -13.12 12.76
N VAL A 352 -3.62 -14.10 12.43
CA VAL A 352 -3.89 -14.48 11.03
C VAL A 352 -4.83 -13.52 10.30
N THR A 353 -5.71 -12.82 11.01
CA THR A 353 -6.61 -11.81 10.39
C THR A 353 -6.02 -10.41 10.42
N CYS A 354 -4.89 -10.21 11.10
CA CYS A 354 -4.29 -8.91 11.34
C CYS A 354 -5.33 -7.88 11.87
N GLN A 355 -6.21 -8.31 12.78
CA GLN A 355 -7.45 -7.59 13.15
C GLN A 355 -7.32 -6.07 13.38
N LYS A 356 -6.20 -5.58 13.93
CA LYS A 356 -5.96 -4.15 14.14
C LYS A 356 -5.88 -3.34 12.84
N GLN A 357 -5.36 -3.96 11.79
CA GLN A 357 -5.20 -3.38 10.47
C GLN A 357 -5.13 -4.52 9.43
N PRO A 358 -6.25 -4.90 8.79
CA PRO A 358 -6.32 -6.09 7.93
C PRO A 358 -5.78 -5.86 6.49
N ALA A 359 -5.12 -4.73 6.22
CA ALA A 359 -4.50 -4.44 4.94
C ALA A 359 -3.23 -3.60 5.09
N LEU A 360 -2.18 -3.91 4.34
CA LEU A 360 -0.91 -3.17 4.35
C LEU A 360 -1.01 -1.85 3.56
N GLY A 361 -1.72 -1.87 2.43
CA GLY A 361 -1.84 -0.70 1.55
C GLY A 361 -0.72 -0.62 0.51
N CYS A 362 -0.33 -1.75 -0.07
CA CYS A 362 0.50 -1.79 -1.26
C CYS A 362 -0.22 -1.16 -2.45
N VAL A 363 0.55 -0.61 -3.37
CA VAL A 363 0.13 0.01 -4.62
C VAL A 363 1.08 -0.41 -5.72
N PHE A 364 0.53 -0.53 -6.94
CA PHE A 364 1.26 -0.82 -8.16
C PHE A 364 1.12 0.39 -9.08
N LYS A 365 2.24 0.97 -9.54
CA LYS A 365 2.20 2.28 -10.22
C LYS A 365 3.15 2.32 -11.40
N LEU A 366 2.64 2.78 -12.55
CA LEU A 366 3.44 3.10 -13.72
C LEU A 366 4.39 4.24 -13.38
N VAL A 367 5.69 3.99 -13.52
CA VAL A 367 6.75 4.97 -13.25
C VAL A 367 7.52 5.34 -14.51
N GLU A 368 7.46 4.53 -15.56
CA GLU A 368 8.15 4.77 -16.83
C GLU A 368 7.40 4.11 -17.99
N LEU A 369 7.34 4.80 -19.14
CA LEU A 369 6.73 4.30 -20.37
C LEU A 369 7.63 4.68 -21.54
N ASN A 370 8.14 3.70 -22.30
CA ASN A 370 9.07 3.89 -23.41
C ASN A 370 10.31 4.72 -23.03
N SER A 371 10.85 4.48 -21.82
CA SER A 371 11.94 5.25 -21.19
C SER A 371 11.56 6.67 -20.73
N ASP A 372 10.32 7.11 -20.96
CA ASP A 372 9.83 8.38 -20.42
C ASP A 372 9.29 8.17 -19.01
N ALA A 373 9.87 8.91 -18.06
CA ALA A 373 9.41 8.97 -16.68
C ALA A 373 7.93 9.41 -16.58
N ARG A 374 7.14 8.68 -15.78
CA ARG A 374 5.72 8.94 -15.52
C ARG A 374 5.48 9.24 -14.05
N MET A 375 4.63 10.23 -13.80
CA MET A 375 4.21 10.64 -12.46
C MET A 375 2.70 10.77 -12.39
N LYS A 376 2.13 10.25 -11.31
CA LYS A 376 0.74 10.49 -10.94
C LYS A 376 0.70 11.55 -9.83
N LEU A 377 0.08 12.68 -10.12
CA LEU A 377 -0.14 13.76 -9.16
C LEU A 377 -1.36 13.47 -8.26
N SER A 378 -1.41 14.13 -7.11
CA SER A 378 -2.44 13.92 -6.10
C SER A 378 -2.55 15.15 -5.21
N GLN A 379 -3.77 15.50 -4.78
CA GLN A 379 -3.99 16.53 -3.76
C GLN A 379 -3.30 16.19 -2.43
N ASP A 380 -3.16 14.89 -2.16
CA ASP A 380 -2.36 14.36 -1.06
C ASP A 380 -0.94 14.07 -1.56
N ILE A 381 0.03 14.86 -1.11
CA ILE A 381 1.43 14.78 -1.53
C ILE A 381 2.05 13.41 -1.22
N GLU A 382 1.57 12.71 -0.17
CA GLU A 382 2.07 11.37 0.18
C GLU A 382 1.70 10.31 -0.86
N LYS A 383 0.71 10.59 -1.73
CA LYS A 383 0.23 9.70 -2.79
C LYS A 383 0.81 10.03 -4.17
N VAL A 384 1.68 11.03 -4.27
CA VAL A 384 2.43 11.33 -5.49
C VAL A 384 3.46 10.21 -5.72
N THR A 385 3.57 9.74 -6.96
CA THR A 385 4.49 8.65 -7.32
C THR A 385 5.88 9.21 -7.64
N ILE A 386 6.94 8.47 -7.28
CA ILE A 386 8.32 8.84 -7.64
C ILE A 386 8.59 8.30 -9.06
N PRO A 387 8.88 9.17 -10.04
CA PRO A 387 8.91 8.81 -11.44
C PRO A 387 10.21 8.09 -11.84
N GLY A 388 10.19 7.45 -13.00
CA GLY A 388 11.31 6.76 -13.63
C GLY A 388 11.62 5.38 -13.04
N LYS A 389 12.34 4.56 -13.81
CA LYS A 389 12.95 3.33 -13.32
C LYS A 389 14.08 3.66 -12.34
N LYS A 390 13.99 3.07 -11.15
CA LYS A 390 14.90 3.37 -10.02
C LYS A 390 15.85 2.22 -9.74
N GLU A 391 16.82 2.40 -8.88
CA GLU A 391 17.56 1.37 -8.17
C GLU A 391 17.56 1.75 -6.69
N ALA A 392 17.63 0.79 -5.78
CA ALA A 392 17.57 1.08 -4.35
C ALA A 392 18.73 0.40 -3.61
N PHE A 393 19.31 1.14 -2.67
CA PHE A 393 20.46 0.70 -1.91
C PHE A 393 20.25 0.99 -0.43
N ARG A 394 20.58 0.03 0.43
CA ARG A 394 20.63 0.23 1.87
C ARG A 394 22.02 0.65 2.30
N LEU A 395 22.08 1.78 3.00
CA LEU A 395 23.31 2.37 3.48
C LEU A 395 23.52 2.01 4.95
N TYR A 396 24.72 1.54 5.29
CA TYR A 396 25.08 1.11 6.64
C TYR A 396 26.06 2.07 7.32
N GLY A 397 25.94 2.19 8.64
CA GLY A 397 26.84 2.94 9.50
C GLY A 397 28.03 2.12 9.96
N GLY A 398 29.03 2.78 10.58
CA GLY A 398 30.22 2.10 11.10
C GLY A 398 29.92 1.06 12.20
N ASP A 399 28.74 1.12 12.82
CA ASP A 399 28.24 0.16 13.80
C ASP A 399 27.59 -1.09 13.16
N GLY A 400 27.61 -1.19 11.83
CA GLY A 400 26.99 -2.29 11.08
C GLY A 400 25.47 -2.21 10.99
N ARG A 401 24.84 -1.11 11.42
CA ARG A 401 23.38 -0.93 11.35
C ARG A 401 22.94 -0.12 10.14
N ALA A 402 21.75 -0.43 9.64
CA ALA A 402 21.16 0.29 8.52
C ALA A 402 20.78 1.73 8.93
N LEU A 403 21.18 2.71 8.11
CA LEU A 403 20.96 4.14 8.35
C LEU A 403 19.74 4.67 7.59
N LEU A 404 19.66 4.31 6.31
CA LEU A 404 18.62 4.73 5.38
C LEU A 404 18.64 3.86 4.12
N ASP A 405 17.52 3.87 3.40
CA ASP A 405 17.42 3.32 2.04
C ASP A 405 17.43 4.48 1.04
N LEU A 406 18.28 4.39 0.02
CA LEU A 406 18.52 5.42 -1.00
C LEU A 406 18.07 4.92 -2.37
N MET A 407 17.11 5.62 -2.98
CA MET A 407 16.71 5.42 -4.37
C MET A 407 17.52 6.31 -5.30
N LEU A 408 17.96 5.74 -6.41
CA LEU A 408 18.65 6.41 -7.52
C LEU A 408 17.92 6.09 -8.82
N ARG A 409 18.11 6.89 -9.88
CA ARG A 409 17.73 6.48 -11.24
C ARG A 409 18.68 5.38 -11.72
N CYS A 410 18.20 4.53 -12.62
CA CYS A 410 18.98 3.41 -13.15
C CYS A 410 20.25 3.81 -13.91
N ASN A 411 20.37 5.07 -14.36
CA ASN A 411 21.54 5.61 -15.05
C ASN A 411 22.57 6.27 -14.11
N GLU A 412 22.28 6.38 -12.82
CA GLU A 412 23.20 6.96 -11.84
C GLU A 412 24.21 5.92 -11.33
N ALA A 413 25.43 6.38 -11.02
CA ALA A 413 26.43 5.51 -10.41
C ALA A 413 25.98 5.09 -9.00
N PRO A 414 26.12 3.80 -8.63
CA PRO A 414 25.75 3.32 -7.31
C PRO A 414 26.61 3.98 -6.22
N PRO A 415 26.06 4.20 -5.01
CA PRO A 415 26.84 4.69 -3.89
C PRO A 415 27.96 3.70 -3.53
N SER A 416 29.09 4.20 -3.05
CA SER A 416 30.23 3.37 -2.64
C SER A 416 30.56 3.58 -1.16
N PRO A 417 31.03 2.53 -0.44
CA PRO A 417 31.57 2.68 0.90
C PRO A 417 32.63 3.78 0.99
N GLY A 418 32.62 4.55 2.08
CA GLY A 418 33.57 5.64 2.34
C GLY A 418 33.36 6.90 1.48
N LYS A 419 32.43 6.90 0.51
CA LYS A 419 32.13 8.08 -0.30
C LYS A 419 30.88 8.79 0.21
N ARG A 420 30.99 10.11 0.37
CA ARG A 420 29.90 10.96 0.83
C ARG A 420 28.80 11.05 -0.24
N VAL A 421 27.57 10.73 0.12
CA VAL A 421 26.38 10.83 -0.74
C VAL A 421 25.34 11.73 -0.10
N LEU A 422 24.66 12.56 -0.91
CA LEU A 422 23.55 13.40 -0.46
C LEU A 422 22.24 12.61 -0.54
N CYS A 423 21.60 12.43 0.61
CA CYS A 423 20.32 11.74 0.73
C CYS A 423 19.23 12.76 1.05
N ARG A 424 18.20 12.84 0.20
CA ARG A 424 17.09 13.80 0.34
C ARG A 424 15.79 13.06 0.58
N HIS A 425 14.92 13.63 1.40
CA HIS A 425 13.56 13.12 1.51
C HIS A 425 12.81 13.39 0.18
N PRO A 426 12.03 12.43 -0.35
CA PRO A 426 11.48 12.55 -1.71
C PRO A 426 10.48 13.70 -1.91
N PHE A 427 9.87 14.21 -0.83
CA PHE A 427 8.80 15.23 -0.86
C PHE A 427 9.04 16.42 0.06
N ASP A 428 10.15 16.44 0.80
CA ASP A 428 10.44 17.49 1.79
C ASP A 428 11.88 17.97 1.60
N GLU A 429 12.04 19.08 0.89
CA GLU A 429 13.35 19.60 0.49
C GLU A 429 14.22 19.99 1.71
N ALA A 430 13.59 20.34 2.83
CA ALA A 430 14.30 20.71 4.06
C ALA A 430 14.93 19.47 4.73
N LYS A 431 14.36 18.28 4.54
CA LYS A 431 14.88 17.02 5.09
C LYS A 431 15.94 16.41 4.16
N ARG A 432 17.20 16.73 4.44
CA ARG A 432 18.36 16.17 3.73
C ARG A 432 19.53 15.93 4.65
N ALA A 433 20.34 14.93 4.33
CA ALA A 433 21.54 14.61 5.08
C ALA A 433 22.64 14.11 4.13
N TYR A 434 23.89 14.41 4.47
CA TYR A 434 25.02 13.71 3.86
C TYR A 434 25.34 12.47 4.67
N VAL A 435 25.50 11.34 3.98
CA VAL A 435 25.88 10.06 4.58
C VAL A 435 27.17 9.58 3.96
N CYS A 436 28.07 9.06 4.80
CA CYS A 436 29.25 8.33 4.37
C CYS A 436 29.06 6.87 4.82
N PRO A 437 28.58 5.97 3.95
CA PRO A 437 28.25 4.61 4.35
C PRO A 437 29.53 3.79 4.57
N SER A 438 29.53 2.93 5.59
CA SER A 438 30.58 1.92 5.80
C SER A 438 30.39 0.72 4.87
N HIS A 439 29.14 0.42 4.52
CA HIS A 439 28.74 -0.65 3.62
C HIS A 439 27.49 -0.24 2.84
N VAL A 440 27.37 -0.76 1.63
CA VAL A 440 26.27 -0.48 0.70
C VAL A 440 25.73 -1.81 0.20
N GLU A 441 24.44 -2.04 0.38
CA GLU A 441 23.73 -3.24 -0.09
C GLU A 441 22.76 -2.84 -1.21
N ALA A 442 22.91 -3.43 -2.40
CA ALA A 442 21.91 -3.29 -3.46
C ALA A 442 20.69 -4.13 -3.10
N LEU A 443 19.49 -3.54 -3.19
CA LEU A 443 18.27 -4.18 -2.69
C LEU A 443 17.57 -5.06 -3.73
N TYR A 444 17.81 -4.87 -5.03
CA TYR A 444 17.07 -5.59 -6.07
C TYR A 444 17.85 -6.74 -6.70
N HIS A 445 17.15 -7.86 -6.85
CA HIS A 445 17.61 -9.04 -7.55
C HIS A 445 16.62 -9.38 -8.66
N VAL A 446 17.12 -9.83 -9.81
CA VAL A 446 16.28 -10.27 -10.94
C VAL A 446 15.83 -11.71 -10.67
N TYR A 447 14.53 -11.94 -10.58
CA TYR A 447 13.94 -13.25 -10.33
C TYR A 447 13.32 -13.87 -11.57
N TRP A 448 12.79 -13.06 -12.49
CA TRP A 448 12.26 -13.51 -13.77
C TRP A 448 12.79 -12.64 -14.91
N LYS A 449 13.33 -13.27 -15.95
CA LYS A 449 13.76 -12.60 -17.19
C LYS A 449 13.87 -13.61 -18.31
N ASP A 450 13.56 -13.21 -19.54
CA ASP A 450 13.69 -14.05 -20.75
C ASP A 450 12.92 -15.38 -20.64
N GLY A 451 11.79 -15.37 -19.92
CA GLY A 451 10.91 -16.54 -19.77
C GLY A 451 11.40 -17.60 -18.76
N LYS A 452 12.38 -17.26 -17.91
CA LYS A 452 12.97 -18.19 -16.94
C LYS A 452 13.20 -17.54 -15.58
N ILE A 453 13.27 -18.39 -14.55
CA ILE A 453 13.71 -17.99 -13.21
C ILE A 453 15.22 -17.74 -13.24
N CYS A 454 15.66 -16.56 -12.81
CA CYS A 454 17.08 -16.16 -12.82
C CYS A 454 17.79 -16.31 -11.47
N SER A 455 17.04 -16.34 -10.38
CA SER A 455 17.56 -16.47 -9.01
C SER A 455 16.82 -17.59 -8.29
N PRO A 456 17.51 -18.44 -7.50
CA PRO A 456 16.86 -19.51 -6.76
C PRO A 456 15.90 -18.94 -5.71
N LEU A 457 14.76 -19.63 -5.52
CA LEU A 457 13.80 -19.32 -4.48
C LEU A 457 14.22 -20.05 -3.20
N PRO A 458 14.54 -19.33 -2.11
CA PRO A 458 15.07 -19.95 -0.89
C PRO A 458 13.97 -20.71 -0.13
N PRO A 459 14.32 -21.79 0.61
CA PRO A 459 13.36 -22.48 1.46
C PRO A 459 12.88 -21.59 2.62
N LEU A 460 11.69 -21.89 3.17
CA LEU A 460 11.08 -21.08 4.23
C LEU A 460 11.96 -20.91 5.48
N SER A 461 12.77 -21.91 5.81
CA SER A 461 13.71 -21.84 6.94
C SER A 461 14.78 -20.77 6.75
N GLU A 462 15.30 -20.62 5.54
CA GLU A 462 16.28 -19.58 5.20
C GLU A 462 15.63 -18.19 5.21
N ILE A 463 14.40 -18.08 4.71
CA ILE A 463 13.63 -16.82 4.77
C ILE A 463 13.38 -16.43 6.24
N LYS A 464 12.98 -17.38 7.10
CA LYS A 464 12.78 -17.15 8.54
C LYS A 464 14.06 -16.66 9.23
N GLU A 465 15.22 -17.26 8.93
CA GLU A 465 16.50 -16.79 9.48
C GLU A 465 16.86 -15.40 8.93
N ARG A 466 16.55 -15.11 7.66
CA ARG A 466 16.72 -13.76 7.08
C ARG A 466 15.87 -12.70 7.77
N VAL A 467 14.65 -13.02 8.19
CA VAL A 467 13.82 -12.11 9.02
C VAL A 467 14.53 -11.83 10.34
N LYS A 468 14.98 -12.89 11.02
CA LYS A 468 15.70 -12.77 12.29
C LYS A 468 16.97 -11.94 12.18
N ASP A 469 17.76 -12.15 11.15
CA ASP A 469 18.99 -11.40 10.91
C ASP A 469 18.73 -9.98 10.45
N SER A 470 17.74 -9.77 9.58
CA SER A 470 17.35 -8.42 9.16
C SER A 470 16.90 -7.59 10.34
N LEU A 471 16.10 -8.14 11.27
CA LEU A 471 15.70 -7.44 12.50
C LEU A 471 16.92 -6.99 13.32
N LYS A 472 17.99 -7.80 13.43
CA LYS A 472 19.21 -7.41 14.18
C LYS A 472 20.00 -6.27 13.52
N ARG A 473 19.86 -6.09 12.20
CA ARG A 473 20.59 -5.06 11.42
C ARG A 473 20.02 -3.65 11.62
N PHE A 474 18.86 -3.51 12.26
CA PHE A 474 18.28 -2.20 12.57
C PHE A 474 18.50 -1.81 14.02
N ARG A 475 18.52 -0.52 14.27
CA ARG A 475 18.53 0.00 15.64
C ARG A 475 17.19 -0.31 16.32
N GLN A 476 17.25 -0.62 17.61
CA GLN A 476 16.06 -1.02 18.40
C GLN A 476 14.97 0.05 18.44
N ASP A 477 15.31 1.34 18.27
CA ASP A 477 14.33 2.42 18.26
C ASP A 477 13.42 2.43 17.02
N HIS A 478 13.82 1.79 15.91
CA HIS A 478 12.93 1.55 14.76
C HIS A 478 11.96 0.39 15.01
N LEU A 479 12.34 -0.57 15.87
CA LEU A 479 11.60 -1.83 16.06
C LEU A 479 10.63 -1.82 17.25
N ARG A 480 10.71 -0.81 18.12
CA ARG A 480 9.87 -0.72 19.32
C ARG A 480 8.39 -0.60 18.97
N ALA A 481 7.55 -1.15 19.83
CA ALA A 481 6.10 -1.15 19.62
C ALA A 481 5.47 0.24 19.81
N LEU A 482 6.04 1.07 20.69
CA LEU A 482 5.51 2.38 21.07
C LEU A 482 6.41 3.51 20.57
N ASN A 483 5.83 4.46 19.84
CA ASN A 483 6.49 5.64 19.26
C ASN A 483 7.82 5.32 18.55
N PRO A 484 7.91 4.30 17.69
CA PRO A 484 9.15 4.00 16.97
C PRO A 484 9.70 5.19 16.19
N THR A 485 11.03 5.28 16.09
CA THR A 485 11.71 6.31 15.29
C THR A 485 11.48 6.01 13.81
N PRO A 486 11.05 6.98 12.98
CA PRO A 486 10.90 6.76 11.55
C PRO A 486 12.22 6.39 10.87
N TYR A 487 12.20 5.37 10.02
CA TYR A 487 13.33 5.03 9.17
C TYR A 487 13.34 5.90 7.91
N LYS A 488 14.53 6.26 7.42
CA LYS A 488 14.68 7.22 6.33
C LYS A 488 14.63 6.50 4.98
N ALA A 489 13.59 6.75 4.20
CA ALA A 489 13.54 6.48 2.76
C ALA A 489 13.94 7.76 2.01
N SER A 490 15.02 7.71 1.23
CA SER A 490 15.63 8.89 0.57
C SER A 490 15.78 8.68 -0.93
N CYS A 491 15.94 9.78 -1.67
CA CYS A 491 16.32 9.79 -3.08
C CYS A 491 17.65 10.53 -3.30
N SER A 492 18.34 10.19 -4.39
CA SER A 492 19.43 11.00 -4.96
C SER A 492 18.92 12.36 -5.44
N ALA A 493 19.83 13.28 -5.76
CA ALA A 493 19.45 14.57 -6.32
C ALA A 493 18.64 14.46 -7.62
N ASN A 494 18.97 13.47 -8.48
CA ASN A 494 18.30 13.26 -9.77
C ASN A 494 17.07 12.35 -9.67
N SER A 495 16.98 11.51 -8.63
CA SER A 495 15.84 10.61 -8.37
C SER A 495 14.79 11.20 -7.44
N CYS A 496 15.07 12.36 -6.81
CA CYS A 496 14.01 13.18 -6.22
C CYS A 496 12.99 13.53 -7.30
N ILE A 497 11.85 14.09 -6.91
CA ILE A 497 10.94 14.75 -7.86
C ILE A 497 11.70 15.95 -8.48
N THR A 498 12.58 15.66 -9.42
CA THR A 498 12.97 16.53 -10.50
C THR A 498 12.06 16.13 -11.65
N GLN A 499 10.76 16.39 -11.49
CA GLN A 499 10.05 16.97 -12.61
C GLN A 499 10.87 18.19 -13.01
N GLU A 500 10.92 18.49 -14.28
CA GLU A 500 10.99 19.88 -14.70
C GLU A 500 9.70 20.57 -14.18
N ARG A 501 9.72 20.85 -12.88
CA ARG A 501 9.07 21.88 -12.07
C ARG A 501 7.58 22.18 -12.25
N VAL A 502 6.71 21.23 -12.62
CA VAL A 502 5.25 21.47 -12.59
C VAL A 502 4.70 21.42 -11.15
N PHE A 503 4.35 22.57 -10.57
CA PHE A 503 3.79 22.70 -9.22
C PHE A 503 2.27 22.51 -9.15
N TYR A 504 1.57 22.82 -10.25
CA TYR A 504 0.12 22.73 -10.31
C TYR A 504 -0.31 22.45 -11.75
N HIS A 505 -1.30 21.58 -11.93
CA HIS A 505 -1.93 21.37 -13.22
C HIS A 505 -3.39 20.98 -13.02
N GLN A 506 -4.32 21.77 -13.56
CA GLN A 506 -5.75 21.51 -13.44
C GLN A 506 -6.48 21.95 -14.70
N THR A 507 -7.34 21.09 -15.22
CA THR A 507 -8.38 21.44 -16.20
C THR A 507 -9.72 21.53 -15.47
N MET A 508 -10.40 22.65 -15.59
CA MET A 508 -11.60 23.03 -14.86
C MET A 508 -12.77 23.09 -15.85
N THR A 509 -13.65 22.09 -15.79
CA THR A 509 -14.89 22.01 -16.59
C THR A 509 -16.01 22.87 -15.98
N PRO A 510 -17.13 23.12 -16.68
CA PRO A 510 -18.23 23.95 -16.17
C PRO A 510 -18.74 23.48 -14.80
N SER A 511 -18.99 22.17 -14.65
CA SER A 511 -19.42 21.54 -13.40
C SER A 511 -18.40 21.69 -12.26
N TRP A 512 -17.11 21.78 -12.59
CA TRP A 512 -16.07 21.98 -11.60
C TRP A 512 -16.00 23.45 -11.14
N LEU A 513 -16.12 24.38 -12.09
CA LEU A 513 -16.11 25.82 -11.84
C LEU A 513 -17.32 26.26 -11.00
N GLU A 514 -18.46 25.57 -11.13
CA GLU A 514 -19.68 25.84 -10.35
C GLU A 514 -19.44 25.84 -8.83
N MET A 515 -18.54 24.98 -8.34
CA MET A 515 -18.21 24.89 -6.91
C MET A 515 -17.54 26.15 -6.35
N TYR A 516 -16.92 26.96 -7.21
CA TYR A 516 -16.17 28.18 -6.85
C TYR A 516 -16.78 29.44 -7.45
N ALA A 517 -17.89 29.30 -8.17
CA ALA A 517 -18.56 30.38 -8.89
C ALA A 517 -19.33 31.27 -7.92
N SER A 518 -19.16 32.58 -8.11
CA SER A 518 -20.05 33.60 -7.58
C SER A 518 -20.97 34.07 -8.72
N TYR A 519 -22.25 34.29 -8.44
CA TYR A 519 -23.22 34.85 -9.39
C TYR A 519 -23.54 33.99 -10.64
N ILE A 520 -23.95 32.74 -10.44
CA ILE A 520 -24.39 31.84 -11.53
C ILE A 520 -25.71 32.33 -12.14
N ASP A 521 -25.80 32.40 -13.48
CA ASP A 521 -27.04 32.73 -14.18
C ASP A 521 -27.94 31.48 -14.32
N SER A 522 -29.01 31.42 -13.53
CA SER A 522 -29.97 30.30 -13.55
C SER A 522 -30.91 30.31 -14.75
N SER A 523 -30.98 31.41 -15.52
CA SER A 523 -31.95 31.56 -16.62
C SER A 523 -31.54 30.87 -17.93
N ARG A 524 -30.28 30.41 -18.04
CA ARG A 524 -29.73 29.73 -19.23
C ARG A 524 -28.82 28.54 -18.91
N VAL A 525 -29.30 27.62 -18.09
CA VAL A 525 -28.72 26.26 -18.06
C VAL A 525 -29.14 25.52 -19.34
N LEU A 526 -28.48 25.83 -20.45
CA LEU A 526 -28.62 25.07 -21.69
C LEU A 526 -27.29 24.38 -21.98
N THR A 527 -27.24 23.12 -21.52
CA THR A 527 -26.21 22.07 -21.70
C THR A 527 -25.03 22.09 -20.73
N ALA A 528 -24.55 20.89 -20.35
CA ALA A 528 -23.38 20.64 -19.51
C ALA A 528 -22.04 21.11 -20.12
N ALA A 529 -22.07 21.86 -21.23
CA ALA A 529 -20.92 22.24 -22.04
C ALA A 529 -20.31 23.60 -21.66
N GLN A 530 -20.99 24.42 -20.84
CA GLN A 530 -20.55 25.77 -20.48
C GLN A 530 -21.17 26.27 -19.15
N LEU A 531 -20.43 27.12 -18.44
CA LEU A 531 -20.92 27.87 -17.27
C LEU A 531 -21.09 29.36 -17.63
N THR A 532 -22.24 29.94 -17.28
CA THR A 532 -22.58 31.35 -17.55
C THR A 532 -22.79 32.12 -16.25
N PHE A 533 -22.26 33.33 -16.17
CA PHE A 533 -22.33 34.19 -14.99
C PHE A 533 -23.20 35.43 -15.24
N ASN A 534 -23.94 35.85 -14.20
CA ASN A 534 -24.72 37.08 -14.18
C ASN A 534 -24.64 37.72 -12.79
N ALA A 535 -23.67 38.63 -12.61
CA ALA A 535 -23.42 39.31 -11.34
C ALA A 535 -24.21 40.60 -11.12
N GLY A 536 -25.31 40.81 -11.86
CA GLY A 536 -26.14 42.03 -11.73
C GLY A 536 -25.33 43.31 -11.89
N ASN A 537 -25.76 44.41 -11.25
CA ASN A 537 -25.28 45.77 -11.52
C ASN A 537 -23.91 46.17 -10.90
N VAL A 538 -23.01 45.22 -10.61
CA VAL A 538 -21.72 45.49 -9.94
C VAL A 538 -20.58 45.46 -10.96
N ASP A 539 -19.86 46.56 -11.15
CA ASP A 539 -18.66 46.61 -12.01
C ASP A 539 -17.48 45.83 -11.39
N ASN A 540 -16.59 45.24 -12.20
CA ASN A 540 -15.39 44.53 -11.74
C ASN A 540 -15.66 43.37 -10.74
N ALA A 541 -16.82 42.72 -10.79
CA ALA A 541 -17.20 41.69 -9.81
C ALA A 541 -16.40 40.39 -9.96
N ALA A 542 -15.98 39.78 -8.84
CA ALA A 542 -15.34 38.48 -8.83
C ALA A 542 -16.35 37.39 -9.22
N LEU A 543 -16.09 36.72 -10.34
CA LEU A 543 -16.88 35.58 -10.81
C LEU A 543 -16.34 34.25 -10.24
N LEU A 544 -15.01 34.12 -10.16
CA LEU A 544 -14.33 32.93 -9.65
C LEU A 544 -13.13 33.35 -8.81
N LYS A 545 -12.94 32.70 -7.65
CA LYS A 545 -11.69 32.74 -6.87
C LYS A 545 -11.31 31.32 -6.46
N ILE A 546 -10.34 30.75 -7.16
CA ILE A 546 -9.98 29.33 -7.07
C ILE A 546 -8.57 29.22 -6.46
N PRO A 547 -8.44 28.74 -5.21
CA PRO A 547 -7.13 28.56 -4.60
C PRO A 547 -6.36 27.44 -5.33
N MET A 548 -5.19 27.78 -5.87
CA MET A 548 -4.34 26.83 -6.61
C MET A 548 -3.22 26.29 -5.75
N ILE A 549 -2.49 27.20 -5.07
CA ILE A 549 -1.36 26.86 -4.20
C ILE A 549 -1.63 27.40 -2.79
N PRO A 550 -1.58 26.56 -1.74
CA PRO A 550 -1.74 27.01 -0.36
C PRO A 550 -0.60 27.92 0.12
N ALA A 551 -0.89 28.81 1.08
CA ALA A 551 0.11 29.61 1.77
C ALA A 551 1.22 28.73 2.39
N GLY A 552 2.46 29.24 2.38
CA GLY A 552 3.66 28.55 2.90
C GLY A 552 4.26 27.50 1.96
N THR A 553 3.65 27.23 0.80
CA THR A 553 4.13 26.20 -0.15
C THR A 553 5.31 26.69 -1.00
N LEU A 554 5.30 27.97 -1.40
CA LEU A 554 6.27 28.56 -2.33
C LEU A 554 7.12 29.63 -1.63
N ARG A 555 8.35 29.82 -2.12
CA ARG A 555 9.25 30.91 -1.71
C ARG A 555 9.03 32.12 -2.62
N ASP A 556 8.99 33.34 -2.09
CA ASP A 556 8.70 34.57 -2.87
C ASP A 556 9.70 34.86 -4.01
N SER A 557 10.92 34.31 -3.94
CA SER A 557 11.96 34.47 -4.95
C SER A 557 11.97 33.35 -6.00
N MET A 558 10.96 32.47 -6.00
CA MET A 558 10.94 31.33 -6.89
C MET A 558 10.59 31.77 -8.32
N PRO A 559 11.43 31.49 -9.32
CA PRO A 559 11.07 31.73 -10.72
C PRO A 559 9.91 30.82 -11.13
N LEU A 560 8.81 31.41 -11.59
CA LEU A 560 7.55 30.72 -11.86
C LEU A 560 6.89 31.22 -13.14
N THR A 561 6.54 30.28 -14.02
CA THR A 561 5.63 30.47 -15.15
C THR A 561 4.25 29.93 -14.82
N ILE A 562 3.21 30.69 -15.16
CA ILE A 562 1.83 30.22 -15.14
C ILE A 562 1.27 30.28 -16.55
N GLU A 563 0.78 29.15 -17.04
CA GLU A 563 0.04 29.06 -18.29
C GLU A 563 -1.45 28.88 -17.98
N ILE A 564 -2.29 29.78 -18.49
CA ILE A 564 -3.74 29.75 -18.35
C ILE A 564 -4.33 29.66 -19.75
N THR A 565 -5.04 28.58 -20.04
CA THR A 565 -5.83 28.46 -21.27
C THR A 565 -7.31 28.58 -20.93
N VAL A 566 -7.98 29.54 -21.52
CA VAL A 566 -9.42 29.75 -21.36
C VAL A 566 -10.11 29.48 -22.69
N ALA A 567 -11.19 28.71 -22.65
CA ALA A 567 -12.05 28.51 -23.81
C ALA A 567 -13.45 29.07 -23.57
N HIS A 568 -13.96 29.80 -24.56
CA HIS A 568 -15.26 30.44 -24.56
C HIS A 568 -16.16 29.86 -25.64
N ASP A 569 -17.46 30.16 -25.55
CA ASP A 569 -18.35 30.08 -26.70
C ASP A 569 -18.32 31.38 -27.49
N VAL A 570 -18.01 31.25 -28.77
CA VAL A 570 -17.89 32.35 -29.74
C VAL A 570 -19.22 33.07 -30.00
N SER A 571 -20.34 32.51 -29.54
CA SER A 571 -21.68 33.12 -29.66
C SER A 571 -21.91 34.30 -28.70
N ILE A 572 -21.20 34.36 -27.57
CA ILE A 572 -21.41 35.38 -26.52
C ILE A 572 -20.61 36.65 -26.82
N GLY A 573 -19.40 36.54 -27.38
CA GLY A 573 -18.52 37.69 -27.70
C GLY A 573 -18.86 38.44 -28.98
N GLN A 574 -20.04 38.23 -29.58
CA GLN A 574 -20.50 38.94 -30.79
C GLN A 574 -21.33 40.20 -30.48
N GLY A 575 -21.75 40.40 -29.23
CA GLY A 575 -22.50 41.56 -28.73
C GLY A 575 -21.67 42.39 -27.72
N THR A 576 -22.34 43.11 -26.81
CA THR A 576 -21.70 43.91 -25.72
C THR A 576 -21.39 43.07 -24.47
N ASP A 577 -21.04 41.80 -24.67
CA ASP A 577 -20.86 40.80 -23.62
C ASP A 577 -19.47 40.18 -23.79
N SER A 578 -18.62 40.18 -22.74
CA SER A 578 -17.44 39.30 -22.50
C SER A 578 -16.13 40.03 -22.15
N ASP A 579 -16.19 41.24 -21.60
CA ASP A 579 -15.04 41.90 -20.99
C ASP A 579 -14.68 41.18 -19.68
N ILE A 580 -13.57 40.44 -19.69
CA ILE A 580 -13.22 39.53 -18.59
C ILE A 580 -11.73 39.62 -18.28
N ALA A 581 -11.42 39.84 -17.00
CA ALA A 581 -10.07 39.72 -16.48
C ALA A 581 -9.80 38.32 -15.93
N TYR A 582 -8.77 37.68 -16.47
CA TYR A 582 -8.22 36.42 -16.00
C TYR A 582 -6.83 36.65 -15.43
N GLY A 583 -6.58 36.19 -14.21
CA GLY A 583 -5.26 36.36 -13.62
C GLY A 583 -5.01 35.59 -12.35
N VAL A 584 -3.83 35.82 -11.79
CA VAL A 584 -3.34 35.15 -10.60
C VAL A 584 -3.13 36.17 -9.50
N SER A 585 -3.50 35.78 -8.28
CA SER A 585 -3.49 36.63 -7.11
C SER A 585 -2.83 35.96 -5.92
N ASP A 586 -2.17 36.76 -5.07
CA ASP A 586 -1.65 36.34 -3.76
C ASP A 586 -2.63 36.64 -2.60
N GLY A 587 -3.89 36.95 -2.94
CA GLY A 587 -4.94 37.38 -2.02
C GLY A 587 -4.97 38.89 -1.78
N ASN A 588 -3.93 39.64 -2.16
CA ASN A 588 -3.88 41.10 -2.03
C ASN A 588 -3.79 41.78 -3.40
N ARG A 589 -2.96 41.27 -4.31
CA ARG A 589 -2.74 41.82 -5.65
C ARG A 589 -3.04 40.76 -6.68
N MET A 590 -3.58 41.19 -7.82
CA MET A 590 -3.87 40.34 -8.97
C MET A 590 -3.12 40.89 -10.20
N ILE A 591 -2.53 39.99 -10.98
CA ILE A 591 -1.95 40.29 -12.30
C ILE A 591 -2.47 39.29 -13.33
N GLY A 592 -2.68 39.74 -14.57
CA GLY A 592 -3.25 38.90 -15.61
C GLY A 592 -3.54 39.63 -16.90
N PHE A 593 -4.53 39.14 -17.64
CA PHE A 593 -5.00 39.76 -18.87
C PHE A 593 -6.50 39.98 -18.85
N HIS A 594 -6.91 41.13 -19.37
CA HIS A 594 -8.28 41.49 -19.65
C HIS A 594 -8.58 41.22 -21.12
N THR A 595 -9.56 40.37 -21.42
CA THR A 595 -10.06 40.06 -22.76
C THR A 595 -11.24 40.97 -23.08
N TRP A 596 -11.37 41.41 -24.33
CA TRP A 596 -12.44 42.32 -24.75
C TRP A 596 -13.42 41.63 -25.70
N ASP A 597 -14.69 42.06 -25.67
CA ASP A 597 -15.67 41.68 -26.69
C ASP A 597 -15.34 42.27 -28.07
N LYS A 598 -15.95 41.72 -29.13
CA LYS A 598 -15.66 42.11 -30.53
C LYS A 598 -15.99 43.58 -30.79
N GLY A 599 -17.04 44.12 -30.17
CA GLY A 599 -17.46 45.51 -30.34
C GLY A 599 -16.37 46.51 -29.94
N ASN A 600 -15.49 46.13 -29.02
CA ASN A 600 -14.37 46.97 -28.58
C ASN A 600 -13.13 46.89 -29.49
N TYR A 601 -13.07 45.99 -30.48
CA TYR A 601 -11.85 45.77 -31.27
C TYR A 601 -11.49 46.95 -32.18
N ASN A 602 -12.43 47.86 -32.43
CA ASN A 602 -12.19 49.08 -33.21
C ASN A 602 -11.16 50.00 -32.52
N ASP A 603 -11.17 50.06 -31.18
CA ASP A 603 -10.31 50.95 -30.41
C ASP A 603 -9.42 50.21 -29.39
N ARG A 604 -9.58 48.88 -29.24
CA ARG A 604 -8.87 48.04 -28.26
C ARG A 604 -8.28 46.78 -28.90
N SER A 605 -7.19 46.29 -28.32
CA SER A 605 -6.64 44.97 -28.68
C SER A 605 -7.53 43.86 -28.10
N PRO A 606 -7.55 42.63 -28.67
CA PRO A 606 -8.33 41.51 -28.14
C PRO A 606 -8.04 41.16 -26.67
N CYS A 607 -6.83 41.44 -26.18
CA CYS A 607 -6.48 41.30 -24.78
C CYS A 607 -5.37 42.26 -24.35
N ASN A 608 -5.48 42.78 -23.13
CA ASN A 608 -4.54 43.75 -22.53
C ASN A 608 -4.06 43.26 -21.17
N GLY A 609 -2.82 43.62 -20.79
CA GLY A 609 -2.35 43.39 -19.43
C GLY A 609 -3.22 44.14 -18.41
N VAL A 610 -3.56 43.45 -17.32
CA VAL A 610 -4.34 44.01 -16.21
C VAL A 610 -3.68 43.70 -14.86
N GLU A 611 -3.62 44.69 -13.97
CA GLU A 611 -3.27 44.49 -12.57
C GLU A 611 -4.19 45.30 -11.64
N GLY A 612 -4.39 44.81 -10.42
CA GLY A 612 -5.26 45.47 -9.43
C GLY A 612 -5.17 44.87 -8.04
N VAL A 613 -6.01 45.38 -7.13
CA VAL A 613 -6.16 44.86 -5.78
C VAL A 613 -7.25 43.80 -5.77
N SER A 614 -6.90 42.59 -5.32
CA SER A 614 -7.81 41.45 -5.25
C SER A 614 -8.88 41.67 -4.17
N GLY A 615 -10.12 41.31 -4.48
CA GLY A 615 -11.27 41.48 -3.59
C GLY A 615 -12.52 40.76 -4.10
N SER A 616 -13.68 41.09 -3.54
CA SER A 616 -14.99 40.76 -4.13
C SER A 616 -15.27 41.55 -5.40
N THR A 617 -14.62 42.70 -5.55
CA THR A 617 -14.43 43.43 -6.80
C THR A 617 -12.95 43.70 -7.04
N LEU A 618 -12.53 43.77 -8.30
CA LEU A 618 -11.17 44.18 -8.66
C LEU A 618 -11.10 45.71 -8.61
N THR A 619 -10.22 46.25 -7.76
CA THR A 619 -10.10 47.71 -7.55
C THR A 619 -8.71 48.21 -7.90
N SER A 620 -8.56 49.53 -8.08
CA SER A 620 -7.30 50.16 -8.51
C SER A 620 -6.75 49.54 -9.81
N VAL A 621 -7.64 49.26 -10.75
CA VAL A 621 -7.33 48.56 -12.00
C VAL A 621 -6.42 49.43 -12.87
N ARG A 622 -5.30 48.85 -13.30
CA ARG A 622 -4.43 49.42 -14.33
C ARG A 622 -4.46 48.50 -15.55
N LEU A 623 -4.73 49.11 -16.71
CA LEU A 623 -4.67 48.47 -18.01
C LEU A 623 -3.46 49.00 -18.79
N GLU A 624 -2.77 48.12 -19.51
CA GLU A 624 -1.64 48.50 -20.37
C GLU A 624 -2.10 49.10 -21.72
N SER A 625 -1.24 49.90 -22.35
CA SER A 625 -1.56 50.75 -23.52
C SER A 625 -1.84 49.97 -24.81
N LEU A 626 -2.64 50.61 -25.68
CA LEU A 626 -3.30 50.05 -26.86
C LEU A 626 -2.36 49.73 -28.03
N THR A 627 -2.58 48.58 -28.68
CA THR A 627 -2.15 48.34 -30.07
C THR A 627 -3.40 47.93 -30.88
N PRO A 628 -4.02 48.82 -31.67
CA PRO A 628 -5.24 48.50 -32.40
C PRO A 628 -5.03 47.29 -33.34
N LYS A 629 -6.02 46.39 -33.41
CA LYS A 629 -6.09 45.33 -34.42
C LYS A 629 -7.11 45.77 -35.50
N PRO A 630 -6.98 45.35 -36.77
CA PRO A 630 -7.95 45.71 -37.82
C PRO A 630 -9.39 45.30 -37.47
N SER A 631 -10.36 46.12 -37.87
CA SER A 631 -11.80 46.04 -37.57
C SER A 631 -12.52 44.75 -38.02
N ASP A 632 -11.86 43.87 -38.78
CA ASP A 632 -12.47 42.68 -39.39
C ASP A 632 -12.19 41.36 -38.64
N SER A 633 -11.65 41.40 -37.41
CA SER A 633 -11.26 40.18 -36.67
C SER A 633 -12.43 39.48 -35.96
N PHE A 634 -12.38 38.14 -35.87
CA PHE A 634 -13.37 37.34 -35.13
C PHE A 634 -13.08 37.30 -33.63
N TYR A 635 -14.14 37.23 -32.79
CA TYR A 635 -14.00 36.96 -31.36
C TYR A 635 -13.40 35.55 -31.15
N PRO A 636 -12.27 35.41 -30.45
CA PRO A 636 -11.57 34.15 -30.37
C PRO A 636 -12.26 33.17 -29.41
N GLY A 637 -12.39 31.90 -29.85
CA GLY A 637 -12.94 30.85 -28.99
C GLY A 637 -11.99 30.39 -27.88
N GLN A 638 -10.73 30.84 -27.91
CA GLN A 638 -9.69 30.44 -26.97
C GLN A 638 -8.64 31.54 -26.77
N TYR A 639 -8.28 31.78 -25.50
CA TYR A 639 -7.16 32.62 -25.09
C TYR A 639 -6.12 31.76 -24.36
N VAL A 640 -4.85 31.98 -24.66
CA VAL A 640 -3.71 31.36 -23.97
C VAL A 640 -2.87 32.45 -23.32
N LEU A 641 -2.88 32.49 -22.00
CA LEU A 641 -2.16 33.47 -21.20
C LEU A 641 -0.94 32.81 -20.59
N THR A 642 0.20 33.50 -20.63
CA THR A 642 1.43 33.09 -19.97
C THR A 642 1.87 34.21 -19.04
N LEU A 643 2.14 33.90 -17.76
CA LEU A 643 2.60 34.88 -16.77
C LEU A 643 3.94 34.41 -16.20
N LYS A 644 4.98 35.21 -16.34
CA LYS A 644 6.30 35.03 -15.70
C LYS A 644 6.34 35.89 -14.44
N LEU A 645 6.05 35.28 -13.29
CA LEU A 645 5.77 36.02 -12.05
C LEU A 645 7.01 36.71 -11.46
N ASP A 646 8.18 36.08 -11.57
CA ASP A 646 9.46 36.60 -11.11
C ASP A 646 9.96 37.76 -11.98
N GLN A 647 9.76 37.63 -13.30
CA GLN A 647 10.14 38.62 -14.30
C GLN A 647 9.09 39.74 -14.46
N ARG A 648 7.91 39.57 -13.86
CA ARG A 648 6.78 40.51 -13.88
C ARG A 648 6.33 40.90 -15.28
N TRP A 649 6.22 39.92 -16.17
CA TRP A 649 5.62 40.12 -17.48
C TRP A 649 4.75 38.92 -17.86
N GLY A 650 3.94 39.09 -18.90
CA GLY A 650 3.17 38.00 -19.46
C GLY A 650 2.86 38.20 -20.93
N SER A 651 2.25 37.19 -21.54
CA SER A 651 1.69 37.26 -22.89
C SER A 651 0.29 36.69 -22.93
N CYS A 652 -0.50 37.18 -23.87
CA CYS A 652 -1.80 36.66 -24.23
C CYS A 652 -1.80 36.36 -25.73
N TYR A 653 -2.09 35.11 -26.08
CA TYR A 653 -2.20 34.62 -27.44
C TYR A 653 -3.64 34.25 -27.78
N THR A 654 -4.09 34.60 -28.98
CA THR A 654 -5.39 34.18 -29.54
C THR A 654 -5.20 33.55 -30.91
N ALA A 655 -5.91 32.45 -31.18
CA ALA A 655 -5.65 31.56 -32.31
C ALA A 655 -6.24 32.00 -33.68
N HIS A 656 -6.80 33.22 -33.81
CA HIS A 656 -7.50 33.66 -35.01
C HIS A 656 -6.74 34.73 -35.82
N ASP A 657 -6.95 34.75 -37.15
CA ASP A 657 -6.40 35.71 -38.12
C ASP A 657 -4.87 35.87 -38.09
N GLY A 658 -4.13 34.76 -38.19
CA GLY A 658 -2.67 34.73 -38.17
C GLY A 658 -2.03 34.71 -36.78
N GLY A 659 -2.85 34.72 -35.72
CA GLY A 659 -2.41 34.65 -34.33
C GLY A 659 -2.08 36.02 -33.76
N PHE A 660 -2.90 36.54 -32.86
CA PHE A 660 -2.60 37.79 -32.16
C PHE A 660 -1.85 37.49 -30.86
N VAL A 661 -0.75 38.20 -30.62
CA VAL A 661 0.00 38.14 -29.36
C VAL A 661 0.07 39.54 -28.78
N SER A 662 -0.35 39.68 -27.53
CA SER A 662 -0.13 40.88 -26.70
C SER A 662 0.83 40.51 -25.57
N THR A 663 1.82 41.36 -25.31
CA THR A 663 2.75 41.21 -24.18
C THR A 663 2.53 42.33 -23.20
N ALA A 664 2.60 42.02 -21.90
CA ALA A 664 2.32 42.97 -20.84
C ALA A 664 3.38 42.95 -19.73
N GLY A 665 3.70 44.12 -19.19
CA GLY A 665 4.57 44.30 -18.03
C GLY A 665 3.80 44.72 -16.78
N PHE A 666 4.04 44.05 -15.65
CA PHE A 666 3.32 44.29 -14.39
C PHE A 666 4.18 45.03 -13.37
N ASN A 667 3.63 46.06 -12.71
CA ASN A 667 4.35 46.75 -11.63
C ASN A 667 4.27 45.97 -10.32
N SER A 668 3.14 45.27 -10.12
CA SER A 668 2.86 44.48 -8.93
C SER A 668 3.74 43.23 -8.87
N ARG A 669 4.30 42.98 -7.69
CA ARG A 669 4.94 41.71 -7.35
C ARG A 669 4.01 40.94 -6.43
N LEU A 670 3.70 39.71 -6.80
CA LEU A 670 2.94 38.80 -5.96
C LEU A 670 3.85 38.16 -4.90
N THR A 671 3.27 37.88 -3.73
CA THR A 671 3.95 37.27 -2.58
C THR A 671 3.59 35.78 -2.51
N PHE A 672 4.36 34.91 -3.17
CA PHE A 672 4.02 33.49 -3.34
C PHE A 672 3.88 32.71 -2.02
N SER A 673 4.56 33.16 -0.96
CA SER A 673 4.44 32.59 0.39
C SER A 673 3.03 32.74 0.98
N LYS A 674 2.19 33.64 0.45
CA LYS A 674 0.76 33.76 0.81
C LYS A 674 -0.15 32.80 0.04
N GLY A 675 0.40 32.03 -0.90
CA GLY A 675 -0.35 31.17 -1.79
C GLY A 675 -0.68 31.85 -3.12
N LEU A 676 -1.26 31.09 -4.05
CA LEU A 676 -1.67 31.57 -5.36
C LEU A 676 -3.11 31.16 -5.65
N THR A 677 -3.90 32.10 -6.12
CA THR A 677 -5.33 31.94 -6.44
C THR A 677 -5.56 32.37 -7.89
N LEU A 678 -6.27 31.54 -8.67
CA LEU A 678 -6.80 31.95 -9.96
C LEU A 678 -8.04 32.80 -9.71
N GLU A 679 -8.08 34.00 -10.28
CA GLU A 679 -9.20 34.91 -10.12
C GLU A 679 -9.74 35.34 -11.49
N VAL A 680 -11.06 35.38 -11.59
CA VAL A 680 -11.79 35.80 -12.79
C VAL A 680 -12.75 36.90 -12.40
N TYR A 681 -12.67 38.04 -13.09
CA TYR A 681 -13.50 39.22 -12.85
C TYR A 681 -14.22 39.62 -14.14
N LYS A 682 -15.48 40.02 -14.04
CA LYS A 682 -16.17 40.68 -15.17
C LYS A 682 -15.79 42.16 -15.25
N GLY A 683 -15.74 42.76 -16.43
CA GLY A 683 -15.40 44.17 -16.61
C GLY A 683 -16.54 45.08 -16.17
N ASP A 684 -17.70 44.95 -16.81
CA ASP A 684 -18.79 45.90 -16.68
C ASP A 684 -20.07 45.30 -16.04
N LYS A 685 -20.90 46.16 -15.45
CA LYS A 685 -22.15 45.78 -14.77
C LYS A 685 -23.19 45.08 -15.67
N VAL A 686 -23.22 45.35 -16.97
CA VAL A 686 -24.24 44.80 -17.88
C VAL A 686 -23.85 43.47 -18.50
N GLU A 687 -22.61 43.03 -18.30
CA GLU A 687 -22.05 41.93 -19.07
C GLU A 687 -22.44 40.54 -18.59
N ARG A 688 -22.51 39.65 -19.57
CA ARG A 688 -22.66 38.21 -19.37
C ARG A 688 -21.42 37.48 -19.86
N VAL A 689 -21.00 36.49 -19.08
CA VAL A 689 -19.74 35.79 -19.32
C VAL A 689 -19.99 34.30 -19.45
N GLY A 690 -19.42 33.67 -20.48
CA GLY A 690 -19.51 32.24 -20.72
C GLY A 690 -18.15 31.54 -20.81
N ILE A 691 -17.95 30.50 -20.01
CA ILE A 691 -16.69 29.75 -19.94
C ILE A 691 -16.94 28.25 -20.16
N ARG A 692 -16.29 27.67 -21.17
CA ARG A 692 -16.35 26.23 -21.47
C ARG A 692 -15.36 25.44 -20.62
N TYR A 693 -14.13 25.92 -20.49
CA TYR A 693 -13.17 25.40 -19.53
C TYR A 693 -12.05 26.41 -19.26
N ILE A 694 -11.38 26.24 -18.12
CA ILE A 694 -10.10 26.90 -17.81
C ILE A 694 -9.09 25.80 -17.51
N LYS A 695 -7.91 25.87 -18.13
CA LYS A 695 -6.78 25.00 -17.81
C LYS A 695 -5.66 25.85 -17.26
N VAL A 696 -5.10 25.47 -16.11
CA VAL A 696 -3.96 26.16 -15.51
C VAL A 696 -2.82 25.19 -15.27
N THR A 697 -1.62 25.60 -15.64
CA THR A 697 -0.36 24.93 -15.31
C THR A 697 0.58 25.93 -14.63
N ILE A 698 1.17 25.57 -13.50
CA ILE A 698 2.22 26.34 -12.82
C ILE A 698 3.52 25.56 -12.92
N ILE A 699 4.56 26.20 -13.44
CA ILE A 699 5.87 25.63 -13.74
C ILE A 699 6.93 26.49 -13.05
N GLY A 700 7.96 25.90 -12.44
CA GLY A 700 9.15 26.65 -12.00
C GLY A 700 10.20 26.74 -13.10
N ASP A 701 10.82 27.90 -13.25
CA ASP A 701 11.87 28.13 -14.26
C ASP A 701 13.27 28.05 -13.65
N ASP A 702 14.30 27.77 -14.46
CA ASP A 702 15.71 27.82 -14.01
C ASP A 702 16.12 29.24 -13.61
N ALA A 703 16.84 29.33 -12.48
CA ALA A 703 17.32 30.58 -11.90
C ALA A 703 18.66 30.98 -12.51
#